data_AF-A0A1M7CNN0-F1
#
_entry.id   AF-A0A1M7CNN0-F1
#
_cell.length_a   1.000
_cell.length_b   1.000
_cell.length_c   1.000
_cell.angle_alpha   90.00
_cell.angle_beta   90.00
_cell.angle_gamma   90.00
#
_symmetry.space_group_name_H-M   'P 1'
#
loop_
_entity.id
_entity.type
_entity.pdbx_description
1 polymer ?
#
loop_
_entity_poly.entity_id
_entity_poly.type
_entity_poly.pdbx_seq_one_letter_code
_entity_poly.pdbx_strand_id
1 'polypeptide(L)'
;MSRIDVGNDMRSPQTVTATPENFYSYADDPRIGDICAQLADALEQKLRGELTDDEHKAKKRELKIGAHFYTPHAHFEKHYKSSEGGPVPSGKAIIDLDGCLNFEQLYNDHLKGREQQLGINMVNISISGGGGHVLFDIPDGLTIQQAQRWMAHQMGDVAYDEAVHELERGIFIPCRQYILYINEALMFGNELHPAVLTPEETARWQQKDDGNEQPASTTSNPTPDTPITPSTRAMAAFDETLRITGITTKELNRDGVRHNTLKMLLPTLCQMMPQAELLGVLQRKMPEYSREPDCTTLVANFYTKYVDPNRPLNQKQQEVFMRTLKLTDIDTEPAEPTEQLPQWQINPRQLPLGLRESLKGNPPIMHMPLLVGIMPCLMALASDVEVRYIDGRRHHLGGMSIIKAEQASNKSAIEETIDLWMAPIRKEDEVAREREEQISAKNKNRKNNERGEADPKLLVREVPITISCSRLLKRLKIAQGKTLYSFCPEMDTLVKSNSAGNWSAKYDIYRMAFDRGRWGQDYNSDQAESGVAKVAYNWTILGTPGSIKRCFKAENVENGLSGRMMMSEIPDDPYAKFTVFGEPTADDIRNIEQAVAILRGSNGFFDTPRLRKAMADWVEDKRQEAALALDRVKAIFRKRSAVIGFRCGVIYMLLAGKESKSCLEFARTMADYTLYMQIKNFGPILQRQYEHQQYDGQQLHANHVIFNELPSTFVMADLRAMKGSEYSDGALYSIIHRWTKEGWIEKANKTTYKKIKAV
;
A
#
# COMPACT_ATOMS: atom_id res chain seq x y z
N MET A 1 -46.03 7.46 -13.89
CA MET A 1 -46.56 6.30 -13.13
C MET A 1 -45.49 5.90 -12.14
N SER A 2 -45.82 5.88 -10.85
CA SER A 2 -44.95 5.32 -9.81
C SER A 2 -44.90 3.81 -9.98
N ARG A 3 -43.86 3.29 -10.64
CA ARG A 3 -43.71 1.85 -10.86
C ARG A 3 -42.25 1.45 -10.82
N ILE A 4 -41.94 0.51 -9.94
CA ILE A 4 -40.64 -0.17 -9.84
C ILE A 4 -40.86 -1.66 -10.14
N ASP A 5 -39.82 -2.32 -10.61
CA ASP A 5 -39.86 -3.77 -10.82
C ASP A 5 -38.91 -4.49 -9.85
N VAL A 6 -39.18 -5.77 -9.65
CA VAL A 6 -38.33 -6.73 -8.94
C VAL A 6 -37.88 -7.83 -9.89
N GLY A 7 -36.70 -8.40 -9.65
CA GLY A 7 -36.12 -9.46 -10.46
C GLY A 7 -35.37 -10.50 -9.63
N ASN A 8 -35.30 -11.73 -10.15
CA ASN A 8 -34.74 -12.87 -9.42
C ASN A 8 -33.20 -12.87 -9.38
N ASP A 9 -32.54 -12.49 -10.48
CA ASP A 9 -31.08 -12.47 -10.60
C ASP A 9 -30.66 -11.42 -11.64
N MET A 10 -29.72 -10.55 -11.30
CA MET A 10 -29.16 -9.57 -12.23
C MET A 10 -28.44 -10.20 -13.43
N ARG A 11 -28.10 -11.49 -13.40
CA ARG A 11 -27.53 -12.25 -14.53
C ARG A 11 -28.57 -12.78 -15.53
N SER A 12 -29.83 -12.93 -15.11
CA SER A 12 -30.94 -13.38 -15.96
C SER A 12 -32.11 -12.40 -15.80
N PRO A 13 -32.10 -11.30 -16.57
CA PRO A 13 -32.74 -10.04 -16.20
C PRO A 13 -34.23 -9.98 -16.56
N GLN A 14 -35.01 -10.98 -16.14
CA GLN A 14 -36.46 -10.88 -16.17
C GLN A 14 -36.94 -10.13 -14.93
N THR A 15 -37.68 -9.06 -15.16
CA THR A 15 -38.29 -8.25 -14.11
C THR A 15 -39.80 -8.30 -14.20
N VAL A 16 -40.45 -8.24 -13.05
CA VAL A 16 -41.90 -8.11 -12.92
C VAL A 16 -42.20 -6.96 -12.00
N THR A 17 -43.39 -6.39 -12.13
CA THR A 17 -43.75 -5.24 -11.30
C THR A 17 -43.85 -5.59 -9.85
N ALA A 18 -43.25 -4.74 -9.02
CA ALA A 18 -43.22 -4.93 -7.60
C ALA A 18 -44.64 -4.84 -7.02
N THR A 19 -45.01 -5.85 -6.25
CA THR A 19 -46.20 -5.86 -5.39
C THR A 19 -45.75 -6.20 -3.97
N PRO A 20 -46.55 -5.91 -2.93
CA PRO A 20 -46.22 -6.33 -1.57
C PRO A 20 -45.89 -7.82 -1.50
N GLU A 21 -46.67 -8.67 -2.19
CA GLU A 21 -46.50 -10.12 -2.16
C GLU A 21 -45.18 -10.58 -2.75
N ASN A 22 -44.79 -10.08 -3.92
CA ASN A 22 -43.54 -10.53 -4.56
C ASN A 22 -42.30 -9.92 -3.91
N PHE A 23 -42.37 -8.67 -3.45
CA PHE A 23 -41.26 -8.00 -2.79
C PHE A 23 -40.95 -8.66 -1.45
N TYR A 24 -41.98 -8.94 -0.65
CA TYR A 24 -41.79 -9.64 0.62
C TYR A 24 -41.44 -11.11 0.43
N SER A 25 -41.98 -11.78 -0.59
CA SER A 25 -41.51 -13.13 -0.96
C SER A 25 -39.99 -13.17 -1.20
N TYR A 26 -39.41 -12.12 -1.81
CA TYR A 26 -37.97 -12.00 -1.99
C TYR A 26 -37.21 -11.59 -0.72
N ALA A 27 -37.75 -10.67 0.09
CA ALA A 27 -37.12 -10.25 1.35
C ALA A 27 -37.18 -11.33 2.45
N ASP A 28 -38.20 -12.19 2.41
CA ASP A 28 -38.43 -13.32 3.32
C ASP A 28 -37.84 -14.64 2.78
N ASP A 29 -37.21 -14.63 1.60
CA ASP A 29 -36.50 -15.79 1.04
C ASP A 29 -35.35 -16.19 2.00
N PRO A 30 -35.36 -17.41 2.57
CA PRO A 30 -34.32 -17.85 3.50
C PRO A 30 -32.90 -17.72 2.94
N ARG A 31 -32.75 -17.88 1.61
CA ARG A 31 -31.46 -17.74 0.93
C ARG A 31 -30.91 -16.32 1.03
N ILE A 32 -31.78 -15.31 0.99
CA ILE A 32 -31.39 -13.90 1.16
C ILE A 32 -30.96 -13.64 2.60
N GLY A 33 -31.64 -14.24 3.58
CA GLY A 33 -31.20 -14.25 4.98
C GLY A 33 -29.78 -14.80 5.14
N ASP A 34 -29.51 -15.96 4.55
CA ASP A 34 -28.19 -16.59 4.57
C ASP A 34 -27.12 -15.76 3.86
N ILE A 35 -27.45 -15.14 2.72
CA ILE A 35 -26.53 -14.23 2.00
C ILE A 35 -26.21 -13.00 2.85
N CYS A 36 -27.21 -12.38 3.49
CA CYS A 36 -27.01 -11.23 4.38
C CYS A 36 -26.09 -11.60 5.56
N ALA A 37 -26.33 -12.75 6.19
CA ALA A 37 -25.52 -13.24 7.30
C ALA A 37 -24.07 -13.53 6.87
N GLN A 38 -23.87 -14.20 5.74
CA GLN A 38 -22.52 -14.49 5.21
C GLN A 38 -21.76 -13.24 4.77
N LEU A 39 -22.46 -12.24 4.23
CA LEU A 39 -21.86 -10.96 3.87
C LEU A 39 -21.53 -10.12 5.11
N ALA A 40 -22.38 -10.14 6.14
CA ALA A 40 -22.11 -9.49 7.41
C ALA A 40 -20.91 -10.14 8.14
N ASP A 41 -20.84 -11.47 8.17
CA ASP A 41 -19.69 -12.22 8.68
C ASP A 41 -18.41 -11.95 7.86
N ALA A 42 -18.52 -11.85 6.52
CA ALA A 42 -17.39 -11.46 5.69
C ALA A 42 -16.93 -10.02 5.97
N LEU A 43 -17.86 -9.08 6.18
CA LEU A 43 -17.53 -7.71 6.56
C LEU A 43 -16.87 -7.68 7.94
N GLU A 44 -17.33 -8.48 8.89
CA GLU A 44 -16.73 -8.58 10.22
C GLU A 44 -15.34 -9.23 10.17
N GLN A 45 -15.16 -10.32 9.43
CA GLN A 45 -13.87 -10.93 9.13
C GLN A 45 -12.91 -9.93 8.49
N LYS A 46 -13.39 -9.08 7.58
CA LYS A 46 -12.61 -7.99 7.01
C LYS A 46 -12.20 -6.97 8.08
N LEU A 47 -13.14 -6.53 8.92
CA LEU A 47 -12.88 -5.58 10.01
C LEU A 47 -11.91 -6.14 11.06
N ARG A 48 -11.92 -7.46 11.28
CA ARG A 48 -10.98 -8.21 12.12
C ARG A 48 -9.63 -8.50 11.45
N GLY A 49 -9.50 -8.23 10.15
CA GLY A 49 -8.30 -8.50 9.36
C GLY A 49 -8.11 -9.96 8.95
N GLU A 50 -9.12 -10.81 9.12
CA GLU A 50 -9.15 -12.22 8.70
C GLU A 50 -9.39 -12.37 7.19
N LEU A 51 -10.10 -11.40 6.58
CA LEU A 51 -10.25 -11.25 5.13
C LEU A 51 -9.53 -10.00 4.65
N THR A 52 -8.75 -10.11 3.58
CA THR A 52 -8.22 -8.94 2.86
C THR A 52 -9.33 -8.20 2.13
N ASP A 53 -9.08 -6.94 1.75
CA ASP A 53 -10.01 -6.15 0.94
C ASP A 53 -10.42 -6.85 -0.37
N ASP A 54 -9.48 -7.55 -1.01
CA ASP A 54 -9.70 -8.25 -2.27
C ASP A 54 -10.48 -9.55 -2.07
N GLU A 55 -10.20 -10.31 -1.01
CA GLU A 55 -10.98 -11.51 -0.65
C GLU A 55 -12.40 -11.15 -0.23
N HIS A 56 -12.56 -10.08 0.55
CA HIS A 56 -13.89 -9.55 0.89
C HIS A 56 -14.64 -9.07 -0.35
N LYS A 57 -13.99 -8.38 -1.29
CA LYS A 57 -14.60 -7.99 -2.57
C LYS A 57 -14.97 -9.20 -3.43
N ALA A 58 -14.14 -10.23 -3.47
CA ALA A 58 -14.41 -11.46 -4.20
C ALA A 58 -15.62 -12.21 -3.60
N LYS A 59 -15.64 -12.39 -2.28
CA LYS A 59 -16.74 -13.00 -1.52
C LYS A 59 -18.04 -12.19 -1.67
N LYS A 60 -17.96 -10.84 -1.66
CA LYS A 60 -19.10 -9.94 -1.94
C LYS A 60 -19.63 -10.10 -3.36
N ARG A 61 -18.76 -10.31 -4.36
CA ARG A 61 -19.18 -10.58 -5.74
C ARG A 61 -19.82 -11.95 -5.90
N GLU A 62 -19.28 -12.96 -5.24
CA GLU A 62 -19.76 -14.35 -5.33
C GLU A 62 -21.12 -14.53 -4.65
N LEU A 63 -21.27 -14.03 -3.43
CA LEU A 63 -22.51 -14.19 -2.65
C LEU A 63 -23.68 -13.36 -3.19
N LYS A 64 -23.40 -12.27 -3.92
CA LYS A 64 -24.43 -11.47 -4.58
C LYS A 64 -24.95 -12.09 -5.89
N ILE A 65 -24.33 -13.18 -6.36
CA ILE A 65 -24.82 -13.93 -7.52
C ILE A 65 -26.12 -14.63 -7.13
N GLY A 66 -27.21 -14.35 -7.85
CA GLY A 66 -28.52 -14.94 -7.55
C GLY A 66 -29.27 -14.30 -6.39
N ALA A 67 -28.83 -13.13 -5.91
CA ALA A 67 -29.62 -12.30 -5.01
C ALA A 67 -30.70 -11.53 -5.80
N HIS A 68 -31.91 -11.47 -5.25
CA HIS A 68 -33.02 -10.71 -5.80
C HIS A 68 -32.71 -9.21 -5.81
N PHE A 69 -33.28 -8.48 -6.74
CA PHE A 69 -33.06 -7.05 -6.88
C PHE A 69 -34.34 -6.30 -7.25
N TYR A 70 -34.33 -4.98 -7.06
CA TYR A 70 -35.36 -4.07 -7.54
C TYR A 70 -34.75 -2.89 -8.33
N THR A 71 -35.56 -2.23 -9.15
CA THR A 71 -35.15 -1.13 -10.02
C THR A 71 -35.75 0.20 -9.53
N PRO A 72 -35.01 0.99 -8.73
CA PRO A 72 -35.54 2.21 -8.11
C PRO A 72 -35.97 3.27 -9.12
N HIS A 73 -35.22 3.48 -10.20
CA HIS A 73 -35.40 4.63 -11.09
C HIS A 73 -36.32 4.39 -12.29
N ALA A 74 -36.60 3.12 -12.62
CA ALA A 74 -37.37 2.78 -13.80
C ALA A 74 -38.07 1.42 -13.67
N HIS A 75 -39.08 1.22 -14.52
CA HIS A 75 -39.64 -0.09 -14.83
C HIS A 75 -39.41 -0.45 -16.30
N PHE A 76 -39.51 -1.73 -16.62
CA PHE A 76 -39.17 -2.31 -17.91
C PHE A 76 -40.37 -3.07 -18.46
N GLU A 77 -40.82 -2.72 -19.66
CA GLU A 77 -42.00 -3.35 -20.28
C GLU A 77 -41.75 -4.80 -20.73
N LYS A 78 -40.48 -5.20 -20.91
CA LYS A 78 -40.09 -6.55 -21.38
C LYS A 78 -38.95 -7.15 -20.58
N HIS A 79 -37.75 -6.58 -20.68
CA HIS A 79 -36.53 -7.17 -20.12
C HIS A 79 -35.57 -6.08 -19.60
N TYR A 80 -35.04 -6.29 -18.40
CA TYR A 80 -34.03 -5.41 -17.80
C TYR A 80 -32.72 -5.48 -18.63
N LYS A 81 -32.18 -4.32 -19.01
CA LYS A 81 -30.98 -4.17 -19.86
C LYS A 81 -31.06 -4.85 -21.23
N SER A 82 -32.24 -4.95 -21.84
CA SER A 82 -32.36 -5.46 -23.22
C SER A 82 -32.37 -4.32 -24.24
N SER A 83 -32.01 -4.64 -25.49
CA SER A 83 -32.10 -3.72 -26.62
C SER A 83 -33.55 -3.43 -27.07
N GLU A 84 -34.54 -4.12 -26.49
CA GLU A 84 -35.94 -4.08 -26.90
C GLU A 84 -36.84 -3.56 -25.76
N GLY A 85 -37.12 -2.25 -25.77
CA GLY A 85 -37.93 -1.57 -24.76
C GLY A 85 -37.07 -0.86 -23.74
N GLY A 86 -37.03 0.47 -23.81
CA GLY A 86 -36.21 1.31 -22.93
C GLY A 86 -36.79 1.47 -21.52
N PRO A 87 -35.98 1.90 -20.54
CA PRO A 87 -36.44 2.15 -19.18
C PRO A 87 -37.49 3.25 -19.13
N VAL A 88 -38.63 2.98 -18.49
CA VAL A 88 -39.67 4.00 -18.24
C VAL A 88 -39.46 4.55 -16.83
N PRO A 89 -39.19 5.86 -16.65
CA PRO A 89 -38.92 6.44 -15.35
C PRO A 89 -40.02 6.18 -14.31
N SER A 90 -39.60 5.73 -13.14
CA SER A 90 -40.50 5.45 -12.00
C SER A 90 -40.96 6.74 -11.30
N GLY A 91 -40.23 7.85 -11.48
CA GLY A 91 -40.40 9.06 -10.68
C GLY A 91 -39.78 8.96 -9.27
N LYS A 92 -38.97 7.92 -9.01
CA LYS A 92 -38.30 7.70 -7.72
C LYS A 92 -36.78 7.76 -7.85
N ALA A 93 -36.13 8.14 -6.76
CA ALA A 93 -34.68 8.16 -6.62
C ALA A 93 -34.24 7.35 -5.40
N ILE A 94 -33.01 6.85 -5.45
CA ILE A 94 -32.38 6.18 -4.31
C ILE A 94 -31.05 6.83 -3.99
N ILE A 95 -30.71 6.93 -2.70
CA ILE A 95 -29.36 7.23 -2.25
C ILE A 95 -28.71 5.94 -1.77
N ASP A 96 -27.45 5.72 -2.17
CA ASP A 96 -26.61 4.58 -1.76
C ASP A 96 -25.44 5.09 -0.91
N LEU A 97 -25.43 4.70 0.37
CA LEU A 97 -24.47 5.16 1.39
C LEU A 97 -23.50 4.04 1.73
N ASP A 98 -22.63 3.70 0.78
CA ASP A 98 -21.57 2.70 0.93
C ASP A 98 -20.53 3.16 1.98
N GLY A 99 -20.22 2.29 2.94
CA GLY A 99 -19.25 2.55 4.01
C GLY A 99 -19.80 3.23 5.27
N CYS A 100 -21.09 3.58 5.29
CA CYS A 100 -21.75 4.15 6.47
C CYS A 100 -22.13 3.04 7.48
N LEU A 101 -21.18 2.63 8.33
CA LEU A 101 -21.40 1.55 9.32
C LEU A 101 -22.47 1.87 10.38
N ASN A 102 -22.73 3.15 10.65
CA ASN A 102 -23.75 3.60 11.61
C ASN A 102 -25.04 4.09 10.93
N PHE A 103 -25.39 3.53 9.77
CA PHE A 103 -26.54 3.99 8.96
C PHE A 103 -27.87 4.00 9.74
N GLU A 104 -28.09 3.03 10.63
CA GLU A 104 -29.31 3.00 11.46
C GLU A 104 -29.41 4.20 12.41
N GLN A 105 -28.28 4.63 12.98
CA GLN A 105 -28.24 5.83 13.82
C GLN A 105 -28.52 7.09 12.98
N LEU A 106 -27.90 7.19 11.79
CA LEU A 106 -28.16 8.28 10.85
C LEU A 106 -29.65 8.39 10.47
N TYR A 107 -30.29 7.24 10.21
CA TYR A 107 -31.73 7.17 9.96
C TYR A 107 -32.54 7.66 11.17
N ASN A 108 -32.24 7.17 12.38
CA ASN A 108 -32.94 7.57 13.60
C ASN A 108 -32.80 9.07 13.89
N ASP A 109 -31.62 9.64 13.66
CA ASP A 109 -31.29 11.02 14.02
C ASP A 109 -31.86 12.03 13.02
N HIS A 110 -31.86 11.68 11.73
CA HIS A 110 -32.22 12.64 10.67
C HIS A 110 -33.54 12.33 9.96
N LEU A 111 -33.95 11.07 9.80
CA LEU A 111 -35.07 10.74 8.91
C LEU A 111 -36.31 10.25 9.65
N LYS A 112 -36.12 9.56 10.78
CA LYS A 112 -37.20 8.92 11.52
C LYS A 112 -38.23 9.95 12.00
N GLY A 113 -39.51 9.70 11.71
CA GLY A 113 -40.62 10.61 11.97
C GLY A 113 -40.84 11.70 10.91
N ARG A 114 -39.98 11.81 9.89
CA ARG A 114 -40.13 12.74 8.74
C ARG A 114 -40.38 12.00 7.42
N GLU A 115 -40.55 10.68 7.44
CA GLU A 115 -40.52 9.83 6.24
C GLU A 115 -41.64 10.20 5.25
N GLN A 116 -42.86 10.43 5.76
CA GLN A 116 -43.99 10.86 4.92
C GLN A 116 -43.79 12.27 4.35
N GLN A 117 -43.24 13.19 5.15
CA GLN A 117 -42.96 14.57 4.70
C GLN A 117 -41.91 14.60 3.58
N LEU A 118 -40.93 13.71 3.68
CA LEU A 118 -39.81 13.62 2.74
C LEU A 118 -40.10 12.72 1.53
N GLY A 119 -41.31 12.16 1.41
CA GLY A 119 -41.68 11.26 0.32
C GLY A 119 -40.89 9.94 0.30
N ILE A 120 -40.42 9.47 1.47
CA ILE A 120 -39.61 8.25 1.58
C ILE A 120 -40.52 7.03 1.42
N ASN A 121 -40.18 6.15 0.47
CA ASN A 121 -40.86 4.88 0.25
C ASN A 121 -40.26 3.75 1.11
N MET A 122 -38.92 3.69 1.21
CA MET A 122 -38.22 2.63 1.93
C MET A 122 -36.86 3.09 2.44
N VAL A 123 -36.50 2.63 3.64
CA VAL A 123 -35.14 2.73 4.19
C VAL A 123 -34.67 1.34 4.59
N ASN A 124 -33.50 0.93 4.10
CA ASN A 124 -32.94 -0.37 4.42
C ASN A 124 -31.42 -0.35 4.57
N ILE A 125 -30.91 -1.21 5.45
CA ILE A 125 -29.49 -1.56 5.48
C ILE A 125 -29.16 -2.33 4.18
N SER A 126 -27.99 -2.08 3.62
CA SER A 126 -27.53 -2.78 2.41
C SER A 126 -27.43 -4.28 2.68
N ILE A 127 -27.59 -5.12 1.65
CA ILE A 127 -27.43 -6.58 1.78
C ILE A 127 -26.06 -6.99 2.38
N SER A 128 -25.05 -6.12 2.30
CA SER A 128 -23.72 -6.33 2.88
C SER A 128 -23.52 -5.78 4.29
N GLY A 129 -24.50 -5.10 4.90
CA GLY A 129 -24.39 -4.51 6.23
C GLY A 129 -23.47 -3.27 6.33
N GLY A 130 -22.66 -2.98 5.32
CA GLY A 130 -21.66 -1.91 5.34
C GLY A 130 -22.16 -0.53 4.93
N GLY A 131 -23.46 -0.24 5.06
CA GLY A 131 -24.10 0.96 4.50
C GLY A 131 -25.62 0.78 4.39
N GLY A 132 -26.31 1.73 3.78
CA GLY A 132 -27.77 1.64 3.60
C GLY A 132 -28.30 2.45 2.43
N HIS A 133 -29.58 2.27 2.15
CA HIS A 133 -30.26 2.94 1.05
C HIS A 133 -31.53 3.65 1.52
N VAL A 134 -31.82 4.79 0.88
CA VAL A 134 -33.04 5.57 1.08
C VAL A 134 -33.71 5.76 -0.27
N LEU A 135 -34.87 5.11 -0.47
CA LEU A 135 -35.72 5.21 -1.66
C LEU A 135 -36.83 6.25 -1.39
N PHE A 136 -37.00 7.20 -2.30
CA PHE A 136 -37.96 8.29 -2.16
C PHE A 136 -38.50 8.79 -3.51
N ASP A 137 -39.65 9.45 -3.47
CA ASP A 137 -40.27 10.09 -4.63
C ASP A 137 -39.52 11.38 -4.97
N ILE A 138 -39.19 11.55 -6.25
CA ILE A 138 -38.44 12.72 -6.74
C ILE A 138 -39.29 13.97 -6.54
N PRO A 139 -38.81 15.00 -5.81
CA PRO A 139 -39.55 16.24 -5.66
C PRO A 139 -39.83 16.93 -6.99
N ASP A 140 -40.99 17.58 -7.09
CA ASP A 140 -41.43 18.21 -8.33
C ASP A 140 -40.41 19.21 -8.87
N GLY A 141 -40.04 19.05 -10.13
CA GLY A 141 -39.06 19.89 -10.82
C GLY A 141 -37.60 19.51 -10.63
N LEU A 142 -37.27 18.47 -9.86
CA LEU A 142 -35.88 18.00 -9.70
C LEU A 142 -35.55 16.82 -10.63
N THR A 143 -34.29 16.75 -11.07
CA THR A 143 -33.70 15.54 -11.68
C THR A 143 -33.28 14.53 -10.60
N ILE A 144 -33.01 13.27 -10.96
CA ILE A 144 -32.53 12.23 -10.03
C ILE A 144 -31.30 12.71 -9.23
N GLN A 145 -30.31 13.29 -9.90
CA GLN A 145 -29.09 13.78 -9.25
C GLN A 145 -29.38 14.94 -8.28
N GLN A 146 -30.26 15.87 -8.65
CA GLN A 146 -30.66 16.99 -7.77
C GLN A 146 -31.45 16.50 -6.56
N ALA A 147 -32.34 15.53 -6.78
CA ALA A 147 -33.13 14.91 -5.74
C ALA A 147 -32.24 14.13 -4.75
N GLN A 148 -31.18 13.45 -5.23
CA GLN A 148 -30.19 12.80 -4.38
C GLN A 148 -29.39 13.81 -3.54
N ARG A 149 -28.98 14.95 -4.10
CA ARG A 149 -28.33 16.00 -3.32
C ARG A 149 -29.25 16.58 -2.25
N TRP A 150 -30.50 16.85 -2.64
CA TRP A 150 -31.53 17.33 -1.72
C TRP A 150 -31.75 16.36 -0.56
N MET A 151 -31.91 15.06 -0.83
CA MET A 151 -32.11 14.07 0.23
C MET A 151 -30.84 13.85 1.07
N ALA A 152 -29.64 13.89 0.48
CA ALA A 152 -28.37 13.84 1.24
C ALA A 152 -28.26 15.03 2.22
N HIS A 153 -28.71 16.22 1.81
CA HIS A 153 -28.80 17.38 2.70
C HIS A 153 -29.79 17.16 3.86
N GLN A 154 -30.95 16.54 3.60
CA GLN A 154 -31.90 16.18 4.67
C GLN A 154 -31.31 15.21 5.71
N MET A 155 -30.28 14.46 5.32
CA MET A 155 -29.56 13.52 6.17
C MET A 155 -28.32 14.12 6.86
N GLY A 156 -28.09 15.45 6.76
CA GLY A 156 -26.95 16.12 7.36
C GLY A 156 -25.70 16.19 6.48
N ASP A 157 -25.88 16.41 5.17
CA ASP A 157 -24.81 16.57 4.18
C ASP A 157 -23.86 15.36 4.08
N VAL A 158 -24.46 14.17 4.09
CA VAL A 158 -23.73 12.91 4.02
C VAL A 158 -23.14 12.65 2.63
N ALA A 159 -21.92 12.10 2.59
CA ALA A 159 -21.30 11.63 1.36
C ALA A 159 -21.97 10.34 0.88
N TYR A 160 -22.29 10.25 -0.41
CA TYR A 160 -22.97 9.10 -1.03
C TYR A 160 -22.37 8.77 -2.40
N ASP A 161 -22.70 7.59 -2.97
CA ASP A 161 -22.25 7.21 -4.31
C ASP A 161 -23.00 8.00 -5.40
N GLU A 162 -22.33 9.02 -5.98
CA GLU A 162 -22.89 9.86 -7.03
C GLU A 162 -23.12 9.10 -8.36
N ALA A 163 -22.60 7.87 -8.53
CA ALA A 163 -22.79 7.07 -9.73
C ALA A 163 -24.16 6.36 -9.80
N VAL A 164 -24.98 6.46 -8.74
CA VAL A 164 -26.27 5.74 -8.61
C VAL A 164 -27.42 6.55 -9.18
N HIS A 165 -27.28 7.14 -10.38
CA HIS A 165 -28.35 7.93 -11.01
C HIS A 165 -28.80 7.40 -12.39
N GLU A 166 -28.19 6.30 -12.85
CA GLU A 166 -28.58 5.63 -14.09
C GLU A 166 -29.98 5.01 -13.96
N LEU A 167 -30.85 5.19 -14.96
CA LEU A 167 -32.21 4.64 -14.95
C LEU A 167 -32.24 3.10 -14.79
N GLU A 168 -31.21 2.42 -15.29
CA GLU A 168 -31.06 0.96 -15.23
C GLU A 168 -30.30 0.46 -13.99
N ARG A 169 -30.10 1.30 -12.96
CA ARG A 169 -29.47 0.85 -11.72
C ARG A 169 -30.40 -0.13 -11.00
N GLY A 170 -29.88 -1.31 -10.69
CA GLY A 170 -30.54 -2.28 -9.82
C GLY A 170 -29.94 -2.29 -8.42
N ILE A 171 -30.77 -2.51 -7.40
CA ILE A 171 -30.38 -2.57 -5.99
C ILE A 171 -30.81 -3.92 -5.43
N PHE A 172 -29.91 -4.60 -4.72
CA PHE A 172 -30.20 -5.91 -4.14
C PHE A 172 -31.18 -5.78 -2.97
N ILE A 173 -32.21 -6.63 -2.96
CA ILE A 173 -33.21 -6.68 -1.89
C ILE A 173 -32.54 -7.37 -0.68
N PRO A 174 -32.48 -6.72 0.50
CA PRO A 174 -31.92 -7.34 1.70
C PRO A 174 -32.97 -8.25 2.38
N CYS A 175 -32.56 -8.98 3.42
CA CYS A 175 -33.51 -9.73 4.24
C CYS A 175 -34.46 -8.79 4.99
N ARG A 176 -35.65 -9.29 5.35
CA ARG A 176 -36.70 -8.51 6.03
C ARG A 176 -36.22 -7.71 7.24
N GLN A 177 -35.28 -8.26 8.03
CA GLN A 177 -34.75 -7.64 9.24
C GLN A 177 -33.93 -6.37 8.98
N TYR A 178 -33.44 -6.18 7.74
CA TYR A 178 -32.64 -5.01 7.36
C TYR A 178 -33.50 -3.86 6.83
N ILE A 179 -34.82 -4.05 6.69
CA ILE A 179 -35.75 -3.00 6.29
C ILE A 179 -36.15 -2.22 7.55
N LEU A 180 -35.68 -0.98 7.65
CA LEU A 180 -35.93 -0.09 8.80
C LEU A 180 -37.27 0.64 8.68
N TYR A 181 -37.69 0.94 7.45
CA TYR A 181 -38.94 1.60 7.13
C TYR A 181 -39.43 1.18 5.75
N ILE A 182 -40.73 1.00 5.61
CA ILE A 182 -41.39 0.82 4.30
C ILE A 182 -42.79 1.41 4.34
N ASN A 183 -43.15 2.18 3.32
CA ASN A 183 -44.49 2.65 3.05
C ASN A 183 -45.01 1.95 1.80
N GLU A 184 -45.78 0.88 1.99
CA GLU A 184 -46.26 0.01 0.90
C GLU A 184 -47.12 0.76 -0.11
N ALA A 185 -47.92 1.73 0.34
CA ALA A 185 -48.76 2.54 -0.54
C ALA A 185 -47.91 3.38 -1.50
N LEU A 186 -46.80 3.95 -1.01
CA LEU A 186 -45.88 4.73 -1.85
C LEU A 186 -44.94 3.84 -2.67
N MET A 187 -44.56 2.67 -2.15
CA MET A 187 -43.61 1.79 -2.81
C MET A 187 -44.24 1.02 -3.98
N PHE A 188 -45.49 0.58 -3.83
CA PHE A 188 -46.18 -0.28 -4.80
C PHE A 188 -47.40 0.39 -5.47
N GLY A 189 -47.81 1.58 -5.00
CA GLY A 189 -48.91 2.34 -5.59
C GLY A 189 -48.52 3.13 -6.83
N ASN A 190 -49.53 3.53 -7.61
CA ASN A 190 -49.37 4.27 -8.87
C ASN A 190 -49.14 5.78 -8.68
N GLU A 191 -49.44 6.30 -7.48
CA GLU A 191 -49.33 7.71 -7.13
C GLU A 191 -47.96 8.00 -6.49
N LEU A 192 -47.37 9.14 -6.86
CA LEU A 192 -46.17 9.67 -6.22
C LEU A 192 -46.61 10.67 -5.15
N HIS A 193 -45.92 10.66 -4.01
CA HIS A 193 -46.09 11.63 -2.94
C HIS A 193 -44.73 12.31 -2.67
N PRO A 194 -44.24 13.12 -3.63
CA PRO A 194 -43.00 13.85 -3.46
C PRO A 194 -43.09 14.82 -2.28
N ALA A 195 -41.92 15.12 -1.69
CA ALA A 195 -41.83 16.23 -0.75
C ALA A 195 -42.22 17.54 -1.45
N VAL A 196 -43.07 18.33 -0.79
CA VAL A 196 -43.52 19.62 -1.31
C VAL A 196 -42.43 20.66 -1.03
N LEU A 197 -41.75 21.08 -2.09
CA LEU A 197 -40.78 22.17 -2.05
C LEU A 197 -41.47 23.49 -2.39
N THR A 198 -41.11 24.55 -1.69
CA THR A 198 -41.47 25.91 -2.12
C THR A 198 -40.77 26.25 -3.44
N PRO A 199 -41.30 27.17 -4.26
CA PRO A 199 -40.64 27.59 -5.50
C PRO A 199 -39.18 28.05 -5.31
N GLU A 200 -38.88 28.65 -4.16
CA GLU A 200 -37.53 29.07 -3.77
C GLU A 200 -36.61 27.88 -3.48
N GLU A 201 -37.10 26.86 -2.78
CA GLU A 201 -36.35 25.63 -2.53
C GLU A 201 -36.17 24.82 -3.81
N THR A 202 -37.21 24.70 -4.65
CA THR A 202 -37.08 24.05 -5.96
C THR A 202 -36.04 24.77 -6.81
N ALA A 203 -36.05 26.10 -6.87
CA ALA A 203 -35.03 26.88 -7.58
C ALA A 203 -33.63 26.67 -7.02
N ARG A 204 -33.47 26.59 -5.69
CA ARG A 204 -32.19 26.31 -5.02
C ARG A 204 -31.58 24.97 -5.46
N TRP A 205 -32.40 23.93 -5.61
CA TRP A 205 -31.92 22.60 -6.02
C TRP A 205 -31.88 22.42 -7.55
N GLN A 206 -32.60 23.26 -8.31
CA GLN A 206 -32.53 23.33 -9.77
C GLN A 206 -31.31 24.09 -10.28
N GLN A 207 -30.86 25.10 -9.54
CA GLN A 207 -29.62 25.80 -9.85
C GLN A 207 -28.47 24.78 -9.80
N LYS A 208 -27.71 24.65 -10.90
CA LYS A 208 -26.37 24.10 -10.82
C LYS A 208 -25.66 24.96 -9.81
N ASP A 209 -25.38 24.41 -8.63
CA ASP A 209 -24.72 25.02 -7.49
C ASP A 209 -23.69 26.06 -7.94
N ASP A 210 -24.14 27.28 -8.20
CA ASP A 210 -23.46 28.57 -8.25
C ASP A 210 -23.82 29.12 -6.87
N GLY A 211 -22.88 28.98 -5.94
CA GLY A 211 -23.14 28.99 -4.50
C GLY A 211 -23.98 30.17 -4.05
N ASN A 212 -24.94 29.91 -3.16
CA ASN A 212 -25.86 30.92 -2.69
C ASN A 212 -25.40 31.54 -1.37
N GLU A 213 -25.47 32.86 -1.34
CA GLU A 213 -25.17 33.78 -0.25
C GLU A 213 -26.21 33.75 0.88
N GLN A 214 -25.82 34.16 2.09
CA GLN A 214 -26.58 35.04 2.99
C GLN A 214 -25.68 35.53 4.16
N PRO A 215 -25.94 36.68 4.80
CA PRO A 215 -26.43 37.96 4.32
C PRO A 215 -25.40 39.11 4.56
N ALA A 216 -25.70 40.26 3.95
CA ALA A 216 -24.86 41.45 3.86
C ALA A 216 -24.18 41.92 5.17
N SER A 217 -22.85 42.00 5.13
CA SER A 217 -22.12 43.10 5.77
C SER A 217 -21.37 43.87 4.69
N THR A 218 -21.67 45.16 4.63
CA THR A 218 -21.27 46.07 3.57
C THR A 218 -19.78 46.36 3.67
N THR A 219 -18.97 45.72 2.83
CA THR A 219 -17.65 46.25 2.49
C THR A 219 -17.39 46.01 1.01
N SER A 220 -17.36 47.14 0.30
CA SER A 220 -17.05 47.31 -1.12
C SER A 220 -15.94 46.41 -1.66
N ASN A 221 -16.19 45.73 -2.78
CA ASN A 221 -15.14 45.25 -3.67
C ASN A 221 -14.38 46.45 -4.29
N PRO A 222 -13.05 46.40 -4.40
CA PRO A 222 -12.33 47.10 -5.45
C PRO A 222 -12.18 46.20 -6.69
N THR A 223 -12.50 46.75 -7.86
CA THR A 223 -12.12 46.24 -9.18
C THR A 223 -10.59 46.27 -9.39
N PRO A 224 -10.06 45.53 -10.39
CA PRO A 224 -8.69 45.02 -10.41
C PRO A 224 -7.74 46.01 -11.08
N ASP A 225 -6.73 46.52 -10.36
CA ASP A 225 -5.62 47.24 -11.03
C ASP A 225 -4.31 47.34 -10.24
N THR A 226 -4.05 46.41 -9.32
CA THR A 226 -2.71 46.26 -8.74
C THR A 226 -2.16 44.87 -9.06
N PRO A 227 -1.00 44.73 -9.73
CA PRO A 227 -0.36 43.44 -9.91
C PRO A 227 0.08 42.93 -8.53
N ILE A 228 -0.76 42.09 -7.92
CA ILE A 228 -0.45 41.44 -6.65
C ILE A 228 0.70 40.49 -6.95
N THR A 229 1.87 40.79 -6.37
CA THR A 229 2.99 39.87 -6.40
C THR A 229 2.67 38.73 -5.44
N PRO A 230 2.45 37.50 -5.93
CA PRO A 230 2.09 36.38 -5.06
C PRO A 230 3.24 36.07 -4.09
N SER A 231 2.92 35.74 -2.84
CA SER A 231 3.93 35.39 -1.84
C SER A 231 4.70 34.12 -2.23
N THR A 232 5.89 33.96 -1.66
CA THR A 232 6.70 32.74 -1.79
C THR A 232 5.90 31.50 -1.36
N ARG A 233 5.08 31.61 -0.30
CA ARG A 233 4.21 30.54 0.19
C ARG A 233 3.14 30.16 -0.82
N ALA A 234 2.48 31.14 -1.45
CA ALA A 234 1.44 30.88 -2.43
C ALA A 234 1.99 30.24 -3.72
N MET A 235 3.15 30.69 -4.17
CA MET A 235 3.86 30.07 -5.29
C MET A 235 4.27 28.61 -4.97
N ALA A 236 4.78 28.37 -3.76
CA ALA A 236 5.13 27.03 -3.28
C ALA A 236 3.90 26.11 -3.16
N ALA A 237 2.78 26.61 -2.65
CA ALA A 237 1.53 25.86 -2.54
C ALA A 237 1.02 25.42 -3.93
N PHE A 238 1.18 26.29 -4.93
CA PHE A 238 0.86 25.98 -6.32
C PHE A 238 1.72 24.84 -6.88
N ASP A 239 3.04 24.93 -6.71
CA ASP A 239 3.98 23.94 -7.22
C ASP A 239 3.83 22.57 -6.52
N GLU A 240 3.57 22.55 -5.22
CA GLU A 240 3.35 21.31 -4.49
C GLU A 240 2.00 20.66 -4.85
N THR A 241 0.97 21.47 -5.10
CA THR A 241 -0.33 20.95 -5.58
C THR A 241 -0.18 20.32 -6.97
N LEU A 242 0.57 20.94 -7.89
CA LEU A 242 0.91 20.33 -9.18
C LEU A 242 1.62 19.00 -9.00
N ARG A 243 2.66 18.94 -8.15
CA ARG A 243 3.42 17.72 -7.85
C ARG A 243 2.53 16.58 -7.36
N ILE A 244 1.63 16.85 -6.42
CA ILE A 244 0.73 15.83 -5.86
C ILE A 244 -0.35 15.40 -6.86
N THR A 245 -0.80 16.31 -7.74
CA THR A 245 -1.74 15.96 -8.82
C THR A 245 -1.10 15.23 -10.00
N GLY A 246 0.23 15.26 -10.13
CA GLY A 246 0.95 14.68 -11.26
C GLY A 246 0.79 15.48 -12.57
N ILE A 247 0.24 16.69 -12.51
CA ILE A 247 0.04 17.56 -13.70
C ILE A 247 1.34 18.29 -14.01
N THR A 248 1.81 18.19 -15.26
CA THR A 248 3.01 18.91 -15.71
C THR A 248 2.70 20.35 -16.12
N THR A 249 3.69 21.25 -16.07
CA THR A 249 3.53 22.66 -16.51
C THR A 249 3.11 22.79 -17.98
N LYS A 250 3.48 21.80 -18.82
CA LYS A 250 3.08 21.72 -20.23
C LYS A 250 1.59 21.39 -20.38
N GLU A 251 1.07 20.45 -19.60
CA GLU A 251 -0.36 20.08 -19.62
C GLU A 251 -1.22 21.18 -19.00
N LEU A 252 -0.69 21.86 -17.98
CA LEU A 252 -1.34 23.00 -17.36
C LEU A 252 -1.68 24.08 -18.40
N ASN A 253 -0.74 24.41 -19.29
CA ASN A 253 -0.88 25.49 -20.28
C ASN A 253 -1.38 25.02 -21.65
N ARG A 254 -1.83 23.77 -21.80
CA ARG A 254 -2.26 23.24 -23.10
C ARG A 254 -3.67 23.70 -23.46
N ASP A 255 -3.81 24.31 -24.63
CA ASP A 255 -5.09 24.75 -25.18
C ASP A 255 -6.10 23.61 -25.31
N GLY A 256 -7.35 23.90 -24.96
CA GLY A 256 -8.46 22.93 -24.93
C GLY A 256 -8.55 22.08 -23.66
N VAL A 257 -7.51 22.04 -22.82
CA VAL A 257 -7.53 21.27 -21.55
C VAL A 257 -7.13 22.08 -20.31
N ARG A 258 -6.49 23.23 -20.46
CA ARG A 258 -6.06 24.16 -19.39
C ARG A 258 -7.15 24.54 -18.37
N HIS A 259 -8.41 24.63 -18.79
CA HIS A 259 -9.57 24.86 -17.90
C HIS A 259 -9.79 23.68 -16.94
N ASN A 260 -9.75 22.46 -17.48
CA ASN A 260 -9.99 21.24 -16.70
C ASN A 260 -8.79 20.87 -15.83
N THR A 261 -7.56 21.14 -16.28
CA THR A 261 -6.37 20.94 -15.44
C THR A 261 -6.33 21.95 -14.29
N LEU A 262 -6.72 23.21 -14.50
CA LEU A 262 -6.85 24.18 -13.40
C LEU A 262 -7.93 23.74 -12.40
N LYS A 263 -9.08 23.25 -12.86
CA LYS A 263 -10.14 22.68 -11.99
C LYS A 263 -9.63 21.59 -11.03
N MET A 264 -8.64 20.80 -11.43
CA MET A 264 -8.05 19.75 -10.59
C MET A 264 -7.17 20.31 -9.45
N LEU A 265 -6.67 21.55 -9.59
CA LEU A 265 -5.79 22.21 -8.62
C LEU A 265 -6.57 23.07 -7.61
N LEU A 266 -7.63 23.73 -8.08
CA LEU A 266 -8.42 24.70 -7.29
C LEU A 266 -8.97 24.16 -5.94
N PRO A 267 -9.43 22.90 -5.81
CA PRO A 267 -9.90 22.38 -4.51
C PRO A 267 -8.85 22.43 -3.41
N THR A 268 -7.57 22.38 -3.78
CA THR A 268 -6.47 22.47 -2.82
C THR A 268 -6.03 23.92 -2.67
N LEU A 269 -5.81 24.64 -3.78
CA LEU A 269 -5.23 25.97 -3.76
C LEU A 269 -6.13 27.03 -3.14
N CYS A 270 -7.44 26.96 -3.38
CA CYS A 270 -8.35 27.97 -2.86
C CYS A 270 -8.47 27.91 -1.32
N GLN A 271 -8.18 26.76 -0.71
CA GLN A 271 -8.13 26.61 0.74
C GLN A 271 -6.80 27.10 1.36
N MET A 272 -5.76 27.31 0.53
CA MET A 272 -4.38 27.57 0.98
C MET A 272 -3.97 29.05 0.87
N MET A 273 -4.66 29.83 0.04
CA MET A 273 -4.36 31.25 -0.18
C MET A 273 -5.64 32.04 -0.47
N PRO A 274 -5.64 33.38 -0.35
CA PRO A 274 -6.76 34.22 -0.77
C PRO A 274 -6.91 34.28 -2.30
N GLN A 275 -8.12 34.57 -2.76
CA GLN A 275 -8.46 34.67 -4.18
C GLN A 275 -7.55 35.62 -4.96
N ALA A 276 -7.29 36.79 -4.41
CA ALA A 276 -6.46 37.81 -5.04
C ALA A 276 -5.01 37.33 -5.23
N GLU A 277 -4.51 36.52 -4.28
CA GLU A 277 -3.17 35.95 -4.34
C GLU A 277 -3.07 34.81 -5.37
N LEU A 278 -4.10 33.95 -5.45
CA LEU A 278 -4.15 32.88 -6.46
C LEU A 278 -4.20 33.45 -7.88
N LEU A 279 -4.95 34.53 -8.12
CA LEU A 279 -4.97 35.21 -9.42
C LEU A 279 -3.58 35.75 -9.80
N GLY A 280 -2.83 36.29 -8.84
CA GLY A 280 -1.42 36.69 -9.04
C GLY A 280 -0.50 35.50 -9.37
N VAL A 281 -0.71 34.34 -8.74
CA VAL A 281 0.02 33.09 -9.08
C VAL A 281 -0.30 32.63 -10.51
N LEU A 282 -1.58 32.64 -10.90
CA LEU A 282 -2.02 32.22 -12.23
C LEU A 282 -1.50 33.14 -13.33
N GLN A 283 -1.36 34.45 -13.09
CA GLN A 283 -0.69 35.36 -14.03
C GLN A 283 0.75 34.94 -14.34
N ARG A 284 1.45 34.30 -13.39
CA ARG A 284 2.82 33.81 -13.58
C ARG A 284 2.89 32.39 -14.14
N LYS A 285 2.04 31.48 -13.65
CA LYS A 285 2.08 30.04 -13.99
C LYS A 285 1.24 29.69 -15.22
N MET A 286 0.25 30.51 -15.53
CA MET A 286 -0.68 30.37 -16.66
C MET A 286 -0.92 31.72 -17.38
N PRO A 287 0.13 32.36 -17.94
CA PRO A 287 0.08 33.76 -18.37
C PRO A 287 -0.91 34.04 -19.51
N GLU A 288 -1.21 33.06 -20.36
CA GLU A 288 -2.20 33.20 -21.43
C GLU A 288 -3.62 32.99 -20.90
N TYR A 289 -3.87 31.88 -20.19
CA TYR A 289 -5.20 31.56 -19.69
C TYR A 289 -5.69 32.50 -18.58
N SER A 290 -4.79 33.02 -17.75
CA SER A 290 -5.12 33.97 -16.67
C SER A 290 -5.70 35.30 -17.17
N ARG A 291 -5.50 35.66 -18.44
CA ARG A 291 -6.10 36.85 -19.06
C ARG A 291 -7.51 36.60 -19.57
N GLU A 292 -7.97 35.35 -19.60
CA GLU A 292 -9.27 34.99 -20.11
C GLU A 292 -10.35 35.16 -19.03
N PRO A 293 -11.55 35.70 -19.39
CA PRO A 293 -12.67 35.83 -18.46
C PRO A 293 -13.08 34.50 -17.84
N ASP A 294 -12.92 33.41 -18.60
CA ASP A 294 -13.25 32.05 -18.14
C ASP A 294 -12.36 31.58 -16.98
N CYS A 295 -11.06 31.94 -16.98
CA CYS A 295 -10.15 31.60 -15.88
C CYS A 295 -10.48 32.36 -14.59
N THR A 296 -10.73 33.67 -14.69
CA THR A 296 -11.11 34.50 -13.54
C THR A 296 -12.47 34.10 -12.96
N THR A 297 -13.43 33.78 -13.83
CA THR A 297 -14.75 33.25 -13.43
C THR A 297 -14.63 31.89 -12.76
N LEU A 298 -13.81 30.99 -13.31
CA LEU A 298 -13.55 29.67 -12.73
C LEU A 298 -12.96 29.76 -11.32
N VAL A 299 -11.95 30.61 -11.12
CA VAL A 299 -11.32 30.82 -9.81
C VAL A 299 -12.34 31.39 -8.82
N ALA A 300 -13.08 32.43 -9.21
CA ALA A 300 -14.11 33.04 -8.37
C ALA A 300 -15.15 32.00 -7.92
N ASN A 301 -15.65 31.20 -8.86
CA ASN A 301 -16.62 30.13 -8.58
C ASN A 301 -16.09 29.10 -7.57
N PHE A 302 -14.79 28.80 -7.60
CA PHE A 302 -14.21 27.85 -6.64
C PHE A 302 -14.07 28.44 -5.23
N TYR A 303 -13.73 29.72 -5.10
CA TYR A 303 -13.67 30.38 -3.79
C TYR A 303 -15.06 30.49 -3.16
N THR A 304 -16.08 30.85 -3.96
CA THR A 304 -17.45 31.00 -3.46
C THR A 304 -18.06 29.67 -3.01
N LYS A 305 -17.70 28.55 -3.66
CA LYS A 305 -18.34 27.24 -3.41
C LYS A 305 -17.60 26.30 -2.47
N TYR A 306 -16.26 26.32 -2.49
CA TYR A 306 -15.46 25.21 -1.93
C TYR A 306 -14.47 25.63 -0.84
N VAL A 307 -14.37 26.93 -0.53
CA VAL A 307 -13.47 27.42 0.52
C VAL A 307 -14.26 27.66 1.80
N ASP A 308 -13.92 26.87 2.82
CA ASP A 308 -14.46 27.05 4.17
C ASP A 308 -13.29 27.22 5.15
N PRO A 309 -13.05 28.43 5.69
CA PRO A 309 -11.93 28.70 6.60
C PRO A 309 -11.94 27.86 7.88
N ASN A 310 -13.12 27.38 8.30
CA ASN A 310 -13.29 26.65 9.56
C ASN A 310 -13.25 25.12 9.37
N ARG A 311 -13.26 24.66 8.12
CA ARG A 311 -13.18 23.24 7.80
C ARG A 311 -11.76 22.72 8.04
N PRO A 312 -11.60 21.59 8.75
CA PRO A 312 -10.30 20.96 8.87
C PRO A 312 -9.78 20.52 7.49
N LEU A 313 -8.52 20.82 7.23
CA LEU A 313 -7.85 20.44 5.99
C LEU A 313 -7.92 18.93 5.79
N ASN A 314 -8.22 18.48 4.57
CA ASN A 314 -8.15 17.05 4.25
C ASN A 314 -6.69 16.59 4.15
N GLN A 315 -6.43 15.28 4.11
CA GLN A 315 -5.06 14.74 4.12
C GLN A 315 -4.13 15.33 3.05
N LYS A 316 -4.66 15.59 1.84
CA LYS A 316 -3.91 16.21 0.74
C LYS A 316 -3.62 17.68 0.99
N GLN A 317 -4.59 18.43 1.51
CA GLN A 317 -4.43 19.83 1.89
C GLN A 317 -3.49 19.97 3.11
N GLN A 318 -3.55 19.06 4.09
CA GLN A 318 -2.62 19.00 5.21
C GLN A 318 -1.19 18.73 4.73
N GLU A 319 -1.01 17.83 3.77
CA GLU A 319 0.31 17.54 3.19
C GLU A 319 0.89 18.77 2.48
N VAL A 320 0.09 19.47 1.65
CA VAL A 320 0.51 20.73 1.00
C VAL A 320 0.78 21.83 2.03
N PHE A 321 -0.09 21.99 3.03
CA PHE A 321 0.05 22.99 4.08
C PHE A 321 1.31 22.77 4.93
N MET A 322 1.58 21.53 5.37
CA MET A 322 2.77 21.21 6.15
C MET A 322 4.06 21.38 5.35
N ARG A 323 4.07 21.04 4.06
CA ARG A 323 5.23 21.25 3.18
C ARG A 323 5.46 22.73 2.86
N THR A 324 4.41 23.52 2.75
CA THR A 324 4.52 24.97 2.50
C THR A 324 4.90 25.77 3.74
N LEU A 325 4.48 25.34 4.94
CA LEU A 325 4.98 25.89 6.22
C LEU A 325 6.47 25.64 6.38
N LYS A 326 6.92 24.43 6.06
CA LYS A 326 8.34 24.09 6.03
C LYS A 326 9.15 24.92 5.04
N LEU A 327 8.53 25.50 4.01
CA LEU A 327 9.18 26.37 3.02
C LEU A 327 9.23 27.85 3.45
N THR A 328 8.34 28.30 4.36
CA THR A 328 8.33 29.68 4.88
C THR A 328 9.25 29.89 6.08
N ASP A 329 9.55 28.84 6.85
CA ASP A 329 10.58 28.90 7.91
C ASP A 329 12.03 28.93 7.36
N ILE A 330 12.18 28.83 6.03
CA ILE A 330 13.44 28.84 5.27
C ILE A 330 13.87 30.26 4.89
N ASP A 331 13.06 31.30 5.12
CA ASP A 331 13.51 32.68 4.89
C ASP A 331 14.57 33.16 5.93
N THR A 332 14.88 32.35 6.95
CA THR A 332 16.05 32.54 7.83
C THR A 332 17.12 31.45 7.76
N GLU A 333 16.94 30.38 6.98
CA GLU A 333 17.98 29.37 6.76
C GLU A 333 17.97 28.88 5.31
N PRO A 334 19.13 28.79 4.65
CA PRO A 334 19.22 28.65 3.20
C PRO A 334 18.42 27.45 2.66
N ALA A 335 17.55 27.74 1.69
CA ALA A 335 16.85 26.84 0.76
C ALA A 335 17.07 25.33 0.96
N GLU A 336 16.05 24.62 1.48
CA GLU A 336 15.95 23.19 1.16
C GLU A 336 15.54 23.04 -0.32
N PRO A 337 16.23 22.18 -1.08
CA PRO A 337 16.07 22.11 -2.53
C PRO A 337 14.72 21.48 -2.87
N THR A 338 14.26 21.67 -4.11
CA THR A 338 13.39 20.69 -4.78
C THR A 338 13.86 19.31 -4.33
N GLU A 339 13.01 18.41 -3.82
CA GLU A 339 13.45 17.03 -3.54
C GLU A 339 13.73 16.36 -4.91
N GLN A 340 14.82 16.78 -5.54
CA GLN A 340 15.68 15.96 -6.34
C GLN A 340 15.85 14.74 -5.46
N LEU A 341 15.38 13.58 -5.93
CA LEU A 341 15.86 12.30 -5.42
C LEU A 341 17.35 12.51 -5.16
N PRO A 342 17.84 12.35 -3.91
CA PRO A 342 19.23 12.63 -3.62
C PRO A 342 20.04 11.93 -4.70
N GLN A 343 20.71 12.71 -5.55
CA GLN A 343 21.50 12.12 -6.62
C GLN A 343 22.70 11.55 -5.89
N TRP A 344 22.60 10.28 -5.53
CA TRP A 344 23.69 9.49 -4.97
C TRP A 344 24.71 9.31 -6.10
N GLN A 345 25.43 10.39 -6.37
CA GLN A 345 26.30 10.52 -7.51
C GLN A 345 27.58 9.78 -7.18
N ILE A 346 27.67 8.56 -7.70
CA ILE A 346 28.90 7.80 -7.66
C ILE A 346 29.81 8.38 -8.73
N ASN A 347 31.02 8.78 -8.33
CA ASN A 347 32.05 9.16 -9.28
C ASN A 347 32.82 7.89 -9.72
N PRO A 348 32.65 7.39 -10.96
CA PRO A 348 33.28 6.14 -11.37
C PRO A 348 34.82 6.20 -11.31
N ARG A 349 35.41 7.40 -11.44
CA ARG A 349 36.88 7.58 -11.37
C ARG A 349 37.45 7.29 -9.99
N GLN A 350 36.63 7.40 -8.94
CA GLN A 350 37.01 7.11 -7.56
C GLN A 350 36.72 5.66 -7.16
N LEU A 351 36.12 4.85 -8.04
CA LEU A 351 35.91 3.43 -7.78
C LEU A 351 37.20 2.63 -8.05
N PRO A 352 37.45 1.56 -7.29
CA PRO A 352 38.59 0.69 -7.51
C PRO A 352 38.37 -0.16 -8.77
N LEU A 353 39.43 -0.89 -9.13
CA LEU A 353 39.44 -1.87 -10.21
C LEU A 353 38.24 -2.83 -10.11
N GLY A 354 37.66 -3.16 -11.26
CA GLY A 354 36.50 -4.03 -11.39
C GLY A 354 35.19 -3.26 -11.17
N LEU A 355 35.05 -2.53 -10.06
CA LEU A 355 33.85 -1.73 -9.80
C LEU A 355 33.69 -0.59 -10.81
N ARG A 356 34.78 0.10 -11.13
CA ARG A 356 34.76 1.16 -12.15
C ARG A 356 34.40 0.61 -13.52
N GLU A 357 34.99 -0.51 -13.90
CA GLU A 357 34.78 -1.16 -15.19
C GLU A 357 33.34 -1.70 -15.33
N SER A 358 32.74 -2.16 -14.23
CA SER A 358 31.33 -2.57 -14.17
C SER A 358 30.34 -1.44 -14.50
N LEU A 359 30.76 -0.17 -14.42
CA LEU A 359 29.92 0.99 -14.73
C LEU A 359 30.18 1.58 -16.12
N LYS A 360 31.27 1.18 -16.79
CA LYS A 360 31.58 1.69 -18.13
C LYS A 360 30.51 1.20 -19.12
N GLY A 361 30.27 1.99 -20.16
CA GLY A 361 29.23 1.71 -21.15
C GLY A 361 27.79 1.89 -20.66
N ASN A 362 27.57 2.15 -19.36
CA ASN A 362 26.25 2.33 -18.77
C ASN A 362 25.97 3.79 -18.41
N PRO A 363 24.73 4.29 -18.59
CA PRO A 363 24.37 5.66 -18.24
C PRO A 363 24.45 5.88 -16.72
N PRO A 364 24.68 7.12 -16.24
CA PRO A 364 24.79 7.43 -14.81
C PRO A 364 23.60 6.95 -13.97
N ILE A 365 22.40 6.93 -14.56
CA ILE A 365 21.18 6.48 -13.89
C ILE A 365 21.21 4.99 -13.51
N MET A 366 22.02 4.19 -14.21
CA MET A 366 22.20 2.76 -13.94
C MET A 366 23.31 2.47 -12.93
N HIS A 367 24.14 3.46 -12.57
CA HIS A 367 25.32 3.22 -11.75
C HIS A 367 24.99 2.66 -10.37
N MET A 368 24.00 3.22 -9.68
CA MET A 368 23.56 2.70 -8.38
C MET A 368 22.86 1.33 -8.49
N PRO A 369 21.89 1.12 -9.41
CA PRO A 369 21.33 -0.20 -9.66
C PRO A 369 22.38 -1.29 -9.92
N LEU A 370 23.40 -0.99 -10.74
CA LEU A 370 24.50 -1.91 -11.03
C LEU A 370 25.30 -2.23 -9.77
N LEU A 371 25.75 -1.22 -9.02
CA LEU A 371 26.51 -1.44 -7.79
C LEU A 371 25.70 -2.26 -6.78
N VAL A 372 24.44 -1.90 -6.52
CA VAL A 372 23.59 -2.66 -5.60
C VAL A 372 23.38 -4.09 -6.07
N GLY A 373 23.20 -4.31 -7.37
CA GLY A 373 22.96 -5.63 -7.95
C GLY A 373 24.18 -6.55 -7.88
N ILE A 374 25.39 -6.04 -8.09
CA ILE A 374 26.61 -6.86 -8.06
C ILE A 374 27.17 -7.07 -6.65
N MET A 375 26.93 -6.15 -5.70
CA MET A 375 27.55 -6.24 -4.37
C MET A 375 27.38 -7.60 -3.67
N PRO A 376 26.19 -8.26 -3.69
CA PRO A 376 26.04 -9.60 -3.14
C PRO A 376 26.95 -10.67 -3.76
N CYS A 377 27.20 -10.62 -5.08
CA CYS A 377 28.08 -11.57 -5.76
C CYS A 377 29.56 -11.33 -5.40
N LEU A 378 29.98 -10.06 -5.31
CA LEU A 378 31.33 -9.69 -4.84
C LEU A 378 31.57 -10.15 -3.39
N MET A 379 30.57 -9.99 -2.52
CA MET A 379 30.59 -10.51 -1.15
C MET A 379 30.66 -12.05 -1.11
N ALA A 380 30.02 -12.73 -2.07
CA ALA A 380 30.14 -14.18 -2.19
C ALA A 380 31.55 -14.58 -2.65
N LEU A 381 32.16 -13.86 -3.60
CA LEU A 381 33.54 -14.11 -4.05
C LEU A 381 34.55 -14.02 -2.90
N ALA A 382 34.39 -13.04 -2.01
CA ALA A 382 35.20 -12.83 -0.80
C ALA A 382 34.75 -13.70 0.40
N SER A 383 34.38 -14.96 0.17
CA SER A 383 33.70 -15.81 1.17
C SER A 383 34.50 -16.11 2.44
N ASP A 384 35.82 -16.07 2.39
CA ASP A 384 36.69 -16.41 3.53
C ASP A 384 37.17 -15.20 4.32
N VAL A 385 36.63 -14.02 4.02
CA VAL A 385 36.97 -12.78 4.71
C VAL A 385 36.18 -12.70 6.02
N GLU A 386 36.91 -12.41 7.10
CA GLU A 386 36.39 -12.02 8.40
C GLU A 386 36.81 -10.59 8.72
N VAL A 387 35.87 -9.81 9.26
CA VAL A 387 36.11 -8.43 9.69
C VAL A 387 35.50 -8.22 11.07
N ARG A 388 36.03 -7.28 11.84
CA ARG A 388 35.39 -6.88 13.11
C ARG A 388 34.51 -5.65 12.87
N TYR A 389 33.25 -5.74 13.26
CA TYR A 389 32.29 -4.62 13.16
C TYR A 389 32.28 -3.76 14.43
N ILE A 390 31.49 -2.68 14.43
CA ILE A 390 31.42 -1.69 15.53
C ILE A 390 30.92 -2.32 16.85
N ASP A 391 30.16 -3.42 16.78
CA ASP A 391 29.69 -4.18 17.94
C ASP A 391 30.78 -5.07 18.58
N GLY A 392 32.00 -5.02 18.04
CA GLY A 392 33.15 -5.80 18.50
C GLY A 392 33.15 -7.26 18.03
N ARG A 393 32.09 -7.73 17.37
CA ARG A 393 31.98 -9.12 16.91
C ARG A 393 32.67 -9.30 15.55
N ARG A 394 33.05 -10.54 15.27
CA ARG A 394 33.50 -10.93 13.92
C ARG A 394 32.29 -11.13 13.02
N HIS A 395 32.36 -10.51 11.84
CA HIS A 395 31.34 -10.55 10.81
C HIS A 395 31.94 -11.15 9.54
N HIS A 396 31.08 -11.80 8.78
CA HIS A 396 31.36 -12.19 7.41
C HIS A 396 30.62 -11.29 6.43
N LEU A 397 30.96 -11.39 5.15
CA LEU A 397 30.38 -10.59 4.08
C LEU A 397 29.08 -11.24 3.56
N GLY A 398 27.97 -10.97 4.24
CA GLY A 398 26.62 -11.33 3.80
C GLY A 398 25.96 -10.18 3.05
N GLY A 399 25.37 -10.47 1.89
CA GLY A 399 24.73 -9.46 1.03
C GLY A 399 23.50 -10.02 0.32
N MET A 400 22.43 -9.24 0.33
CA MET A 400 21.19 -9.53 -0.40
C MET A 400 20.71 -8.24 -1.05
N SER A 401 20.22 -8.31 -2.29
CA SER A 401 19.68 -7.14 -2.97
C SER A 401 18.46 -7.43 -3.81
N ILE A 402 17.55 -6.45 -3.84
CA ILE A 402 16.43 -6.41 -4.78
C ILE A 402 16.56 -5.20 -5.70
N ILE A 403 16.45 -5.42 -7.01
CA ILE A 403 16.39 -4.35 -7.99
C ILE A 403 14.97 -4.30 -8.55
N LYS A 404 14.28 -3.19 -8.28
CA LYS A 404 12.95 -2.90 -8.79
C LYS A 404 13.07 -2.26 -10.17
N ALA A 405 12.45 -2.85 -11.17
CA ALA A 405 12.48 -2.33 -12.52
C ALA A 405 11.23 -2.76 -13.30
N GLU A 406 10.66 -1.85 -14.09
CA GLU A 406 9.46 -2.09 -14.89
C GLU A 406 9.67 -3.15 -15.98
N GLN A 407 8.60 -3.55 -16.67
CA GLN A 407 8.73 -4.43 -17.82
C GLN A 407 9.47 -3.73 -18.96
N ALA A 408 10.29 -4.49 -19.71
CA ALA A 408 11.15 -3.96 -20.77
C ALA A 408 12.17 -2.87 -20.33
N SER A 409 12.39 -2.72 -19.02
CA SER A 409 13.50 -1.92 -18.49
C SER A 409 14.83 -2.65 -18.68
N ASN A 410 15.94 -1.90 -18.63
CA ASN A 410 17.31 -2.34 -18.91
C ASN A 410 17.91 -3.30 -17.84
N LYS A 411 17.15 -4.30 -17.41
CA LYS A 411 17.51 -5.32 -16.43
C LYS A 411 18.72 -6.16 -16.86
N SER A 412 18.88 -6.41 -18.16
CA SER A 412 19.94 -7.26 -18.71
C SER A 412 21.34 -6.76 -18.40
N ALA A 413 21.54 -5.44 -18.32
CA ALA A 413 22.84 -4.86 -17.97
C ALA A 413 23.37 -5.35 -16.61
N ILE A 414 22.48 -5.58 -15.63
CA ILE A 414 22.86 -6.12 -14.31
C ILE A 414 23.22 -7.60 -14.42
N GLU A 415 22.44 -8.37 -15.18
CA GLU A 415 22.70 -9.79 -15.43
C GLU A 415 24.05 -9.99 -16.13
N GLU A 416 24.28 -9.30 -17.25
CA GLU A 416 25.53 -9.32 -18.00
C GLU A 416 26.75 -8.96 -17.13
N THR A 417 26.60 -7.98 -16.23
CA THR A 417 27.68 -7.62 -15.30
C THR A 417 27.92 -8.71 -14.27
N ILE A 418 26.86 -9.29 -13.68
CA ILE A 418 26.98 -10.42 -12.73
C ILE A 418 27.67 -11.61 -13.40
N ASP A 419 27.34 -11.87 -14.66
CA ASP A 419 27.90 -12.96 -15.44
C ASP A 419 29.43 -12.83 -15.59
N LEU A 420 29.93 -11.62 -15.82
CA LEU A 420 31.38 -11.35 -15.87
C LEU A 420 32.06 -11.65 -14.53
N TRP A 421 31.48 -11.23 -13.40
CA TRP A 421 32.05 -11.49 -12.08
C TRP A 421 31.97 -12.97 -11.65
N MET A 422 30.92 -13.67 -12.07
CA MET A 422 30.63 -15.05 -11.67
C MET A 422 31.20 -16.11 -12.63
N ALA A 423 31.67 -15.72 -13.82
CA ALA A 423 32.17 -16.65 -14.84
C ALA A 423 33.17 -17.70 -14.30
N PRO A 424 34.16 -17.36 -13.44
CA PRO A 424 35.06 -18.37 -12.90
C PRO A 424 34.37 -19.41 -11.99
N ILE A 425 33.39 -18.98 -11.17
CA ILE A 425 32.61 -19.90 -10.32
C ILE A 425 31.73 -20.79 -11.19
N ARG A 426 31.07 -20.23 -12.22
CA ARG A 426 30.21 -20.99 -13.12
C ARG A 426 30.96 -22.10 -13.82
N LYS A 427 32.16 -21.81 -14.33
CA LYS A 427 33.02 -22.82 -14.96
C LYS A 427 33.41 -23.95 -14.00
N GLU A 428 33.69 -23.63 -12.74
CA GLU A 428 33.98 -24.63 -11.69
C GLU A 428 32.74 -25.46 -11.34
N ASP A 429 31.58 -24.81 -11.21
CA ASP A 429 30.31 -25.42 -10.89
C ASP A 429 29.77 -26.31 -12.03
N GLU A 430 30.00 -25.95 -13.30
CA GLU A 430 29.66 -26.75 -14.48
C GLU A 430 30.40 -28.08 -14.44
N VAL A 431 31.71 -28.07 -14.22
CA VAL A 431 32.52 -29.29 -14.08
C VAL A 431 32.03 -30.15 -12.91
N ALA A 432 31.62 -29.53 -11.80
CA ALA A 432 31.05 -30.24 -10.66
C ALA A 432 29.70 -30.88 -11.00
N ARG A 433 28.82 -30.15 -11.71
CA ARG A 433 27.49 -30.62 -12.13
C ARG A 433 27.57 -31.73 -13.17
N GLU A 434 28.47 -31.65 -14.14
CA GLU A 434 28.71 -32.70 -15.12
C GLU A 434 29.14 -34.01 -14.43
N ARG A 435 30.01 -33.94 -13.43
CA ARG A 435 30.42 -35.11 -12.64
C ARG A 435 29.27 -35.68 -11.81
N GLU A 436 28.45 -34.83 -11.19
CA GLU A 436 27.22 -35.27 -10.49
C GLU A 436 26.26 -35.97 -11.46
N GLU A 437 26.08 -35.43 -12.66
CA GLU A 437 25.21 -36.01 -13.69
C GLU A 437 25.73 -37.35 -14.20
N GLN A 438 27.03 -37.47 -14.45
CA GLN A 438 27.67 -38.73 -14.83
C GLN A 438 27.46 -39.82 -13.78
N ILE A 439 27.62 -39.50 -12.48
CA ILE A 439 27.41 -40.46 -11.39
C ILE A 439 25.92 -40.79 -11.25
N SER A 440 25.04 -39.81 -11.35
CA SER A 440 23.58 -40.00 -11.35
C SER A 440 23.12 -40.92 -12.48
N ALA A 441 23.63 -40.72 -13.71
CA ALA A 441 23.33 -41.56 -14.87
C ALA A 441 23.85 -42.99 -14.69
N LYS A 442 25.09 -43.16 -14.18
CA LYS A 442 25.64 -44.48 -13.83
C LYS A 442 24.79 -45.20 -12.79
N ASN A 443 24.25 -44.48 -11.81
CA ASN A 443 23.39 -45.05 -10.77
C ASN A 443 21.99 -45.40 -11.29
N LYS A 444 21.41 -44.62 -12.20
CA LYS A 444 20.13 -44.95 -12.85
C LYS A 444 20.19 -46.20 -13.72
N ASN A 445 21.35 -46.48 -14.33
CA ASN A 445 21.56 -47.63 -15.20
C ASN A 445 21.90 -48.93 -14.46
N ARG A 446 21.90 -48.93 -13.11
CA ARG A 446 22.19 -50.12 -12.29
C ARG A 446 20.96 -51.01 -12.14
N LYS A 447 21.22 -52.31 -11.95
CA LYS A 447 20.18 -53.27 -11.55
C LYS A 447 19.81 -53.04 -10.08
N ASN A 448 18.57 -53.30 -9.70
CA ASN A 448 18.04 -53.07 -8.33
C ASN A 448 18.85 -53.70 -7.18
N ASN A 449 19.72 -54.68 -7.49
CA ASN A 449 20.52 -55.40 -6.49
C ASN A 449 21.95 -54.85 -6.32
N GLU A 450 22.37 -53.87 -7.13
CA GLU A 450 23.70 -53.28 -7.07
C GLU A 450 23.67 -51.99 -6.25
N ARG A 451 24.53 -51.88 -5.21
CA ARG A 451 24.67 -50.64 -4.45
C ARG A 451 25.22 -49.54 -5.37
N GLY A 452 24.50 -48.41 -5.44
CA GLY A 452 24.91 -47.21 -6.17
C GLY A 452 26.23 -46.62 -5.67
N GLU A 453 26.92 -45.88 -6.54
CA GLU A 453 28.00 -45.00 -6.12
C GLU A 453 27.43 -43.89 -5.24
N ALA A 454 28.13 -43.55 -4.16
CA ALA A 454 27.70 -42.47 -3.27
C ALA A 454 27.66 -41.13 -4.03
N ASP A 455 26.66 -40.30 -3.74
CA ASP A 455 26.52 -38.97 -4.34
C ASP A 455 27.79 -38.15 -4.05
N PRO A 456 28.52 -37.67 -5.06
CA PRO A 456 29.80 -37.02 -4.85
C PRO A 456 29.59 -35.71 -4.11
N LYS A 457 30.48 -35.41 -3.14
CA LYS A 457 30.43 -34.17 -2.34
C LYS A 457 31.14 -33.04 -3.07
N LEU A 458 30.63 -32.69 -4.26
CA LEU A 458 31.22 -31.65 -5.11
C LEU A 458 30.70 -30.27 -4.74
N LEU A 459 31.62 -29.31 -4.68
CA LEU A 459 31.29 -27.93 -4.39
C LEU A 459 30.55 -27.33 -5.60
N VAL A 460 29.35 -26.82 -5.34
CA VAL A 460 28.57 -26.00 -6.29
C VAL A 460 28.13 -24.76 -5.53
N ARG A 461 28.55 -23.58 -6.00
CA ARG A 461 28.36 -22.32 -5.28
C ARG A 461 27.18 -21.50 -5.81
N GLU A 462 27.01 -21.44 -7.12
CA GLU A 462 25.86 -20.82 -7.76
C GLU A 462 24.71 -21.83 -7.82
N VAL A 463 23.62 -21.49 -7.15
CA VAL A 463 22.41 -22.30 -7.06
C VAL A 463 21.22 -21.52 -7.56
N PRO A 464 20.23 -22.16 -8.22
CA PRO A 464 19.02 -21.45 -8.65
C PRO A 464 18.20 -21.04 -7.43
N ILE A 465 17.53 -19.89 -7.50
CA ILE A 465 16.67 -19.40 -6.41
C ILE A 465 15.49 -20.35 -6.07
N THR A 466 15.11 -21.18 -7.05
CA THR A 466 14.06 -22.20 -6.96
C THR A 466 14.51 -23.48 -6.25
N ILE A 467 15.77 -23.57 -5.82
CA ILE A 467 16.30 -24.72 -5.08
C ILE A 467 15.41 -25.07 -3.88
N SER A 468 15.16 -26.37 -3.67
CA SER A 468 14.41 -26.85 -2.52
C SER A 468 15.21 -26.71 -1.23
N CYS A 469 14.54 -26.58 -0.08
CA CYS A 469 15.17 -26.44 1.23
C CYS A 469 16.16 -27.59 1.52
N SER A 470 15.78 -28.85 1.23
CA SER A 470 16.66 -30.01 1.45
C SER A 470 17.90 -30.00 0.55
N ARG A 471 17.78 -29.64 -0.74
CA ARG A 471 18.94 -29.55 -1.63
C ARG A 471 19.83 -28.35 -1.26
N LEU A 472 19.24 -27.24 -0.82
CA LEU A 472 19.99 -26.09 -0.30
C LEU A 472 20.78 -26.46 0.96
N LEU A 473 20.16 -27.18 1.91
CA LEU A 473 20.85 -27.69 3.10
C LEU A 473 22.06 -28.54 2.73
N LYS A 474 21.89 -29.47 1.78
CA LYS A 474 22.97 -30.30 1.26
C LYS A 474 24.11 -29.46 0.69
N ARG A 475 23.79 -28.46 -0.15
CA ARG A 475 24.78 -27.54 -0.73
C ARG A 475 25.52 -26.75 0.34
N LEU A 476 24.82 -26.23 1.36
CA LEU A 476 25.43 -25.52 2.48
C LEU A 476 26.38 -26.40 3.30
N LYS A 477 26.01 -27.68 3.55
CA LYS A 477 26.88 -28.65 4.25
C LYS A 477 28.15 -28.95 3.45
N ILE A 478 28.03 -29.14 2.14
CA ILE A 478 29.17 -29.41 1.24
C ILE A 478 30.05 -28.17 1.10
N ALA A 479 29.46 -26.98 1.07
CA ALA A 479 30.20 -25.72 0.90
C ALA A 479 31.11 -25.37 2.08
N GLN A 480 30.89 -25.96 3.26
CA GLN A 480 31.74 -25.81 4.45
C GLN A 480 32.09 -24.34 4.78
N GLY A 481 31.12 -23.44 4.62
CA GLY A 481 31.28 -22.01 4.91
C GLY A 481 31.63 -21.14 3.70
N LYS A 482 31.94 -21.73 2.53
CA LYS A 482 31.95 -20.99 1.26
C LYS A 482 30.56 -20.44 0.99
N THR A 483 30.50 -19.18 0.58
CA THR A 483 29.22 -18.50 0.37
C THR A 483 28.61 -18.94 -0.95
N LEU A 484 27.40 -19.47 -0.89
CA LEU A 484 26.55 -19.76 -2.04
C LEU A 484 26.00 -18.45 -2.60
N TYR A 485 25.65 -18.44 -3.89
CA TYR A 485 25.07 -17.30 -4.57
C TYR A 485 23.87 -17.71 -5.44
N SER A 486 22.87 -16.83 -5.53
CA SER A 486 21.79 -16.95 -6.50
C SER A 486 21.52 -15.62 -7.19
N PHE A 487 21.36 -15.68 -8.50
CA PHE A 487 20.77 -14.61 -9.28
C PHE A 487 19.36 -15.01 -9.74
N CYS A 488 18.44 -14.06 -9.75
CA CYS A 488 17.11 -14.26 -10.30
C CYS A 488 16.68 -13.00 -11.09
N PRO A 489 16.49 -13.10 -12.42
CA PRO A 489 16.11 -11.95 -13.23
C PRO A 489 14.64 -11.52 -13.00
N GLU A 490 13.79 -12.41 -12.47
CA GLU A 490 12.38 -12.10 -12.21
C GLU A 490 11.86 -12.74 -10.91
N MET A 491 11.54 -11.88 -9.94
CA MET A 491 11.00 -12.20 -8.62
C MET A 491 9.75 -13.08 -8.68
N ASP A 492 8.93 -12.99 -9.72
CA ASP A 492 7.76 -13.86 -9.88
C ASP A 492 8.13 -15.35 -9.92
N THR A 493 9.35 -15.69 -10.34
CA THR A 493 9.89 -17.05 -10.27
C THR A 493 9.99 -17.55 -8.83
N LEU A 494 10.43 -16.67 -7.90
CA LEU A 494 10.45 -16.96 -6.47
C LEU A 494 9.02 -17.08 -5.91
N VAL A 495 8.10 -16.21 -6.32
CA VAL A 495 6.71 -16.24 -5.84
C VAL A 495 6.01 -17.55 -6.25
N LYS A 496 6.17 -17.97 -7.52
CA LYS A 496 5.52 -19.18 -8.08
C LYS A 496 6.12 -20.48 -7.55
N SER A 497 7.44 -20.57 -7.41
CA SER A 497 8.11 -21.81 -6.98
C SER A 497 7.83 -22.21 -5.53
N ASN A 498 7.23 -21.33 -4.73
CA ASN A 498 7.07 -21.54 -3.29
C ASN A 498 5.60 -21.62 -2.81
N SER A 499 4.58 -21.57 -3.69
CA SER A 499 3.15 -21.45 -3.34
C SER A 499 2.50 -22.64 -2.59
N ALA A 500 3.26 -23.66 -2.18
CA ALA A 500 2.77 -24.84 -1.46
C ALA A 500 3.32 -24.91 -0.01
N GLY A 501 3.01 -23.92 0.83
CA GLY A 501 3.31 -23.95 2.29
C GLY A 501 4.78 -23.78 2.69
N ASN A 502 5.71 -23.70 1.73
CA ASN A 502 7.16 -23.63 1.95
C ASN A 502 7.70 -22.18 2.09
N TRP A 503 6.80 -21.20 2.25
CA TRP A 503 7.11 -19.77 2.27
C TRP A 503 7.87 -19.33 3.52
N SER A 504 7.41 -19.71 4.72
CA SER A 504 8.04 -19.29 5.99
C SER A 504 9.51 -19.72 6.09
N ALA A 505 9.81 -20.95 5.67
CA ALA A 505 11.15 -21.53 5.77
C ALA A 505 12.21 -20.76 4.96
N LYS A 506 11.90 -20.29 3.73
CA LYS A 506 12.90 -19.55 2.93
C LYS A 506 13.18 -18.15 3.47
N TYR A 507 12.18 -17.43 3.98
CA TYR A 507 12.41 -16.14 4.65
C TYR A 507 13.31 -16.30 5.87
N ASP A 508 13.12 -17.36 6.64
CA ASP A 508 13.99 -17.68 7.77
C ASP A 508 15.43 -17.91 7.34
N ILE A 509 15.63 -18.69 6.27
CA ILE A 509 16.96 -18.92 5.68
C ILE A 509 17.58 -17.58 5.26
N TYR A 510 16.86 -16.71 4.54
CA TYR A 510 17.37 -15.41 4.11
C TYR A 510 17.71 -14.49 5.30
N ARG A 511 16.91 -14.49 6.35
CA ARG A 511 17.20 -13.73 7.58
C ARG A 511 18.46 -14.24 8.27
N MET A 512 18.62 -15.56 8.35
CA MET A 512 19.82 -16.20 8.91
C MET A 512 21.06 -15.97 8.04
N ALA A 513 20.89 -15.89 6.72
CA ALA A 513 21.97 -15.69 5.78
C ALA A 513 22.75 -14.39 6.02
N PHE A 514 22.04 -13.32 6.43
CA PHE A 514 22.65 -12.01 6.67
C PHE A 514 23.77 -12.01 7.71
N ASP A 515 23.67 -12.84 8.76
CA ASP A 515 24.66 -12.94 9.85
C ASP A 515 25.34 -14.33 9.90
N ARG A 516 25.19 -15.16 8.85
CA ARG A 516 25.60 -16.58 8.81
C ARG A 516 25.09 -17.39 10.00
N GLY A 517 23.81 -17.23 10.33
CA GLY A 517 23.09 -18.01 11.34
C GLY A 517 23.06 -19.50 11.03
N ARG A 518 22.64 -20.31 12.01
CA ARG A 518 22.51 -21.76 11.85
C ARG A 518 21.08 -22.11 11.46
N TRP A 519 20.93 -22.87 10.38
CA TRP A 519 19.65 -23.39 9.91
C TRP A 519 19.78 -24.89 9.63
N GLY A 520 18.71 -25.64 9.88
CA GLY A 520 18.69 -27.07 9.66
C GLY A 520 17.30 -27.66 9.77
N GLN A 521 17.17 -28.90 9.31
CA GLN A 521 15.95 -29.69 9.36
C GLN A 521 16.33 -31.14 9.61
N ASP A 522 15.56 -31.84 10.44
CA ASP A 522 15.73 -33.27 10.68
C ASP A 522 14.54 -34.01 10.09
N TYR A 523 14.79 -34.73 9.00
CA TYR A 523 13.83 -35.62 8.37
C TYR A 523 14.00 -37.04 8.89
N ASN A 524 12.88 -37.74 9.06
CA ASN A 524 12.84 -39.16 9.41
C ASN A 524 13.23 -40.09 8.26
N SER A 525 13.27 -39.59 7.02
CA SER A 525 13.61 -40.37 5.83
C SER A 525 15.11 -40.28 5.54
N ASP A 526 15.78 -41.43 5.40
CA ASP A 526 17.19 -41.52 4.99
C ASP A 526 17.45 -40.93 3.59
N GLN A 527 16.41 -40.74 2.78
CA GLN A 527 16.50 -40.15 1.45
C GLN A 527 16.49 -38.62 1.45
N ALA A 528 16.02 -37.99 2.53
CA ALA A 528 15.99 -36.54 2.69
C ALA A 528 17.24 -36.06 3.44
N GLU A 529 17.78 -34.92 3.05
CA GLU A 529 18.96 -34.37 3.72
C GLU A 529 18.58 -33.82 5.10
N SER A 530 19.13 -34.42 6.16
CA SER A 530 18.98 -33.99 7.55
C SER A 530 20.24 -33.30 8.11
N GLY A 531 20.05 -32.42 9.08
CA GLY A 531 21.10 -31.79 9.86
C GLY A 531 21.10 -30.27 9.81
N VAL A 532 22.19 -29.67 10.32
CA VAL A 532 22.31 -28.21 10.52
C VAL A 532 23.56 -27.67 9.80
N ALA A 533 23.43 -26.51 9.16
CA ALA A 533 24.53 -25.79 8.53
C ALA A 533 24.50 -24.30 8.88
N LYS A 534 25.67 -23.64 8.79
CA LYS A 534 25.71 -22.17 8.76
C LYS A 534 25.22 -21.68 7.40
N VAL A 535 24.32 -20.71 7.39
CA VAL A 535 23.75 -20.16 6.16
C VAL A 535 24.70 -19.12 5.57
N ALA A 536 25.69 -19.55 4.81
CA ALA A 536 26.52 -18.67 4.00
C ALA A 536 25.89 -18.55 2.60
N TYR A 537 24.96 -17.61 2.42
CA TYR A 537 24.18 -17.50 1.19
C TYR A 537 23.85 -16.04 0.84
N ASN A 538 24.25 -15.61 -0.35
CA ASN A 538 23.96 -14.28 -0.88
C ASN A 538 23.05 -14.41 -2.11
N TRP A 539 22.31 -13.36 -2.43
CA TRP A 539 21.50 -13.35 -3.64
C TRP A 539 21.19 -11.95 -4.16
N THR A 540 20.94 -11.89 -5.46
CA THR A 540 20.43 -10.71 -6.17
C THR A 540 19.17 -11.11 -6.93
N ILE A 541 18.07 -10.39 -6.70
CA ILE A 541 16.80 -10.64 -7.37
C ILE A 541 16.30 -9.37 -8.03
N LEU A 542 15.92 -9.45 -9.30
CA LEU A 542 15.27 -8.39 -10.04
C LEU A 542 13.76 -8.64 -10.06
N GLY A 543 12.95 -7.59 -10.08
CA GLY A 543 11.50 -7.77 -10.15
C GLY A 543 10.74 -6.49 -10.44
N THR A 544 9.53 -6.66 -10.98
CA THR A 544 8.58 -5.56 -11.18
C THR A 544 8.02 -5.05 -9.85
N PRO A 545 7.55 -3.80 -9.77
CA PRO A 545 6.92 -3.27 -8.55
C PRO A 545 5.81 -4.18 -8.00
N GLY A 546 5.00 -4.76 -8.89
CA GLY A 546 3.91 -5.68 -8.53
C GLY A 546 4.41 -6.98 -7.88
N SER A 547 5.46 -7.60 -8.42
CA SER A 547 6.05 -8.83 -7.87
C SER A 547 6.71 -8.60 -6.51
N ILE A 548 7.39 -7.46 -6.34
CA ILE A 548 7.97 -7.04 -5.04
C ILE A 548 6.88 -6.83 -4.00
N LYS A 549 5.78 -6.15 -4.35
CA LYS A 549 4.63 -5.94 -3.43
C LYS A 549 3.97 -7.25 -3.02
N ARG A 550 3.87 -8.23 -3.93
CA ARG A 550 3.39 -9.59 -3.59
C ARG A 550 4.36 -10.34 -2.69
N CYS A 551 5.67 -10.11 -2.87
CA CYS A 551 6.73 -10.74 -2.10
C CYS A 551 6.74 -10.23 -0.63
N PHE A 552 6.77 -8.92 -0.45
CA PHE A 552 6.89 -8.26 0.85
C PHE A 552 5.55 -7.72 1.35
N LYS A 553 4.69 -8.62 1.85
CA LYS A 553 3.49 -8.28 2.63
C LYS A 553 3.86 -7.80 4.05
N ALA A 554 2.89 -7.22 4.77
CA ALA A 554 3.05 -6.64 6.10
C ALA A 554 3.82 -7.55 7.09
N GLU A 555 3.45 -8.83 7.17
CA GLU A 555 4.11 -9.84 8.03
C GLU A 555 5.61 -10.03 7.72
N ASN A 556 5.99 -9.97 6.44
CA ASN A 556 7.38 -10.19 6.01
C ASN A 556 8.25 -8.95 6.14
N VAL A 557 7.64 -7.77 6.19
CA VAL A 557 8.35 -6.52 6.45
C VAL A 557 8.76 -6.45 7.92
N GLU A 558 7.89 -6.90 8.84
CA GLU A 558 8.13 -6.89 10.29
C GLU A 558 9.13 -7.95 10.75
N ASN A 559 9.18 -9.12 10.08
CA ASN A 559 10.08 -10.22 10.45
C ASN A 559 11.58 -9.86 10.36
N GLY A 560 11.88 -8.66 9.85
CA GLY A 560 13.19 -8.01 9.81
C GLY A 560 14.01 -8.34 8.55
N LEU A 561 13.50 -9.12 7.60
CA LEU A 561 14.20 -9.37 6.35
C LEU A 561 14.34 -8.07 5.53
N SER A 562 13.33 -7.21 5.55
CA SER A 562 13.30 -5.88 4.90
C SER A 562 14.53 -5.01 5.22
N GLY A 563 15.00 -5.05 6.47
CA GLY A 563 16.19 -4.30 6.90
C GLY A 563 17.53 -4.96 6.54
N ARG A 564 17.54 -6.22 6.11
CA ARG A 564 18.76 -7.01 5.83
C ARG A 564 19.16 -7.04 4.36
N MET A 565 18.47 -6.30 3.51
CA MET A 565 18.76 -6.26 2.07
C MET A 565 18.92 -4.83 1.55
N MET A 566 19.72 -4.70 0.50
CA MET A 566 19.77 -3.49 -0.32
C MET A 566 18.60 -3.46 -1.28
N MET A 567 18.15 -2.26 -1.63
CA MET A 567 17.17 -2.06 -2.68
C MET A 567 17.65 -0.97 -3.63
N SER A 568 17.35 -1.13 -4.91
CA SER A 568 17.53 -0.08 -5.92
C SER A 568 16.36 -0.08 -6.89
N GLU A 569 16.11 1.06 -7.51
CA GLU A 569 15.15 1.19 -8.60
C GLU A 569 15.91 1.54 -9.88
N ILE A 570 15.62 0.83 -10.98
CA ILE A 570 15.96 1.31 -12.32
C ILE A 570 14.84 2.28 -12.71
N PRO A 571 15.11 3.58 -12.84
CA PRO A 571 14.11 4.53 -13.30
C PRO A 571 13.72 4.17 -14.72
N ASP A 572 12.42 4.05 -14.96
CA ASP A 572 11.87 3.78 -16.28
C ASP A 572 11.01 4.98 -16.70
N ASP A 573 11.32 5.52 -17.87
CA ASP A 573 10.45 6.46 -18.58
C ASP A 573 10.05 5.73 -19.87
N PRO A 574 8.81 5.23 -19.97
CA PRO A 574 8.33 4.48 -21.13
C PRO A 574 8.44 5.27 -22.45
N TYR A 575 8.63 6.58 -22.37
CA TYR A 575 8.74 7.50 -23.49
C TYR A 575 10.16 8.04 -23.71
N ALA A 576 11.11 7.67 -22.83
CA ALA A 576 12.51 8.03 -23.02
C ALA A 576 13.09 7.34 -24.25
N LYS A 577 14.08 8.00 -24.87
CA LYS A 577 14.83 7.41 -25.97
C LYS A 577 15.50 6.12 -25.49
N PHE A 578 15.56 5.14 -26.40
CA PHE A 578 16.26 3.89 -26.14
C PHE A 578 17.69 4.18 -25.67
N THR A 579 18.05 3.63 -24.52
CA THR A 579 19.39 3.80 -23.96
C THR A 579 20.36 2.93 -24.75
N VAL A 580 21.41 3.55 -25.30
CA VAL A 580 22.48 2.81 -25.97
C VAL A 580 23.49 2.37 -24.92
N PHE A 581 23.67 1.07 -24.79
CA PHE A 581 24.70 0.46 -23.94
C PHE A 581 25.99 0.30 -24.73
N GLY A 582 27.11 0.60 -24.08
CA GLY A 582 28.43 0.25 -24.59
C GLY A 582 28.82 -1.16 -24.18
N GLU A 583 29.38 -1.93 -25.10
CA GLU A 583 29.94 -3.25 -24.78
C GLU A 583 31.22 -3.12 -23.93
N PRO A 584 31.45 -4.02 -22.97
CA PRO A 584 32.71 -4.08 -22.23
C PRO A 584 33.89 -4.33 -23.17
N THR A 585 34.96 -3.53 -23.04
CA THR A 585 36.18 -3.78 -23.81
C THR A 585 36.95 -4.99 -23.25
N ALA A 586 37.85 -5.58 -24.05
CA ALA A 586 38.72 -6.65 -23.58
C ALA A 586 39.55 -6.24 -22.34
N ASP A 587 39.89 -4.96 -22.21
CA ASP A 587 40.60 -4.42 -21.05
C ASP A 587 39.72 -4.36 -19.82
N ASP A 588 38.44 -4.00 -19.99
CA ASP A 588 37.45 -3.99 -18.90
C ASP A 588 37.23 -5.39 -18.34
N ILE A 589 37.10 -6.39 -19.23
CA ILE A 589 36.97 -7.80 -18.85
C ILE A 589 38.20 -8.26 -18.05
N ARG A 590 39.42 -8.00 -18.54
CA ARG A 590 40.66 -8.37 -17.83
C ARG A 590 40.77 -7.72 -16.45
N ASN A 591 40.32 -6.47 -16.32
CA ASN A 591 40.32 -5.76 -15.04
C ASN A 591 39.30 -6.36 -14.05
N ILE A 592 38.12 -6.79 -14.53
CA ILE A 592 37.13 -7.51 -13.71
C ILE A 592 37.69 -8.87 -13.29
N GLU A 593 38.32 -9.63 -14.19
CA GLU A 593 38.96 -10.91 -13.85
C GLU A 593 40.05 -10.75 -12.78
N GLN A 594 40.87 -9.70 -12.88
CA GLN A 594 41.86 -9.37 -11.85
C GLN A 594 41.20 -9.02 -10.51
N ALA A 595 40.10 -8.26 -10.53
CA ALA A 595 39.33 -7.96 -9.32
C ALA A 595 38.71 -9.22 -8.69
N VAL A 596 38.21 -10.15 -9.51
CA VAL A 596 37.73 -11.47 -9.07
C VAL A 596 38.86 -12.24 -8.39
N ALA A 597 40.07 -12.26 -8.97
CA ALA A 597 41.22 -12.92 -8.38
C ALA A 597 41.60 -12.33 -7.01
N ILE A 598 41.54 -11.00 -6.85
CA ILE A 598 41.77 -10.32 -5.57
C ILE A 598 40.74 -10.77 -4.52
N LEU A 599 39.45 -10.74 -4.84
CA LEU A 599 38.39 -11.11 -3.90
C LEU A 599 38.48 -12.59 -3.50
N ARG A 600 38.74 -13.48 -4.46
CA ARG A 600 38.90 -14.92 -4.21
C ARG A 600 40.17 -15.26 -3.43
N GLY A 601 41.24 -14.48 -3.63
CA GLY A 601 42.49 -14.62 -2.90
C GLY A 601 42.43 -14.05 -1.48
N SER A 602 41.48 -13.16 -1.20
CA SER A 602 41.30 -12.53 0.11
C SER A 602 40.73 -13.53 1.12
N ASN A 603 41.53 -13.87 2.13
CA ASN A 603 41.16 -14.84 3.16
C ASN A 603 41.66 -14.42 4.55
N GLY A 604 40.95 -14.86 5.58
CA GLY A 604 41.31 -14.58 6.97
C GLY A 604 40.75 -13.26 7.50
N PHE A 605 41.38 -12.76 8.57
CA PHE A 605 40.91 -11.60 9.30
C PHE A 605 41.52 -10.30 8.77
N PHE A 606 40.68 -9.32 8.43
CA PHE A 606 41.07 -7.98 8.05
C PHE A 606 40.60 -6.98 9.11
N ASP A 607 41.53 -6.21 9.68
CA ASP A 607 41.17 -5.12 10.58
C ASP A 607 40.84 -3.87 9.76
N THR A 608 39.66 -3.29 10.02
CA THR A 608 39.12 -2.13 9.30
C THR A 608 38.76 -0.99 10.27
N PRO A 609 39.74 -0.45 11.01
CA PRO A 609 39.49 0.54 12.05
C PRO A 609 38.86 1.82 11.52
N ARG A 610 39.23 2.26 10.31
CA ARG A 610 38.70 3.52 9.74
C ARG A 610 37.27 3.36 9.26
N LEU A 611 36.93 2.25 8.61
CA LEU A 611 35.57 1.90 8.22
C LEU A 611 34.68 1.72 9.45
N ARG A 612 35.16 1.01 10.49
CA ARG A 612 34.43 0.89 11.76
C ARG A 612 34.11 2.25 12.34
N LYS A 613 35.10 3.14 12.46
CA LYS A 613 34.88 4.49 12.96
C LYS A 613 33.89 5.25 12.09
N ALA A 614 34.08 5.25 10.78
CA ALA A 614 33.20 5.96 9.85
C ALA A 614 31.73 5.51 9.93
N MET A 615 31.47 4.22 10.18
CA MET A 615 30.13 3.66 10.34
C MET A 615 29.57 3.82 11.75
N ALA A 616 30.43 3.86 12.78
CA ALA A 616 30.02 4.21 14.15
C ALA A 616 29.54 5.66 14.22
N ASP A 617 30.29 6.59 13.60
CA ASP A 617 29.89 7.99 13.48
C ASP A 617 28.56 8.09 12.72
N TRP A 618 28.46 7.45 11.53
CA TRP A 618 27.26 7.48 10.69
C TRP A 618 26.01 6.95 11.40
N VAL A 619 26.10 5.80 12.10
CA VAL A 619 24.92 5.22 12.76
C VAL A 619 24.46 6.03 13.97
N GLU A 620 25.39 6.74 14.62
CA GLU A 620 25.11 7.66 15.72
C GLU A 620 24.46 8.94 15.20
N ASP A 621 24.95 9.52 14.09
CA ASP A 621 24.33 10.65 13.43
C ASP A 621 22.87 10.33 13.04
N LYS A 622 22.64 9.17 12.40
CA LYS A 622 21.28 8.71 12.07
C LYS A 622 20.43 8.38 13.30
N ARG A 623 21.04 8.05 14.45
CA ARG A 623 20.31 7.88 15.72
C ARG A 623 19.79 9.21 16.23
N GLN A 624 20.63 10.25 16.18
CA GLN A 624 20.25 11.60 16.60
C GLN A 624 19.17 12.17 15.69
N GLU A 625 19.31 12.06 14.36
CA GLU A 625 18.26 12.43 13.41
C GLU A 625 16.92 11.73 13.71
N ALA A 626 16.95 10.41 13.91
CA ALA A 626 15.75 9.62 14.17
C ALA A 626 15.11 9.98 15.53
N ALA A 627 15.92 10.27 16.55
CA ALA A 627 15.43 10.67 17.86
C ALA A 627 14.79 12.06 17.84
N LEU A 628 15.42 13.02 17.16
CA LEU A 628 14.89 14.38 17.00
C LEU A 628 13.57 14.39 16.22
N ALA A 629 13.47 13.58 15.16
CA ALA A 629 12.26 13.48 14.34
C ALA A 629 11.21 12.49 14.87
N LEU A 630 11.48 11.81 16.00
CA LEU A 630 10.67 10.69 16.52
C LEU A 630 10.40 9.60 15.45
N ASP A 631 11.32 9.43 14.51
CA ASP A 631 11.20 8.52 13.38
C ASP A 631 11.62 7.09 13.77
N ARG A 632 10.61 6.30 14.18
CA ARG A 632 10.80 4.91 14.59
C ARG A 632 11.24 4.01 13.43
N VAL A 633 10.84 4.31 12.20
CA VAL A 633 11.19 3.55 11.01
C VAL A 633 12.69 3.70 10.71
N LYS A 634 13.17 4.95 10.63
CA LYS A 634 14.61 5.25 10.49
C LYS A 634 15.40 4.63 11.64
N ALA A 635 14.83 4.63 12.85
CA ALA A 635 15.51 4.05 14.00
C ALA A 635 15.76 2.54 13.91
N ILE A 636 14.90 1.82 13.22
CA ILE A 636 15.01 0.38 13.01
C ILE A 636 16.00 0.10 11.87
N PHE A 637 15.82 0.77 10.73
CA PHE A 637 16.62 0.45 9.55
C PHE A 637 18.08 0.88 9.68
N ARG A 638 18.39 2.04 10.31
CA ARG A 638 19.75 2.59 10.39
C ARG A 638 20.80 1.56 10.85
N LYS A 639 20.46 0.70 11.82
CA LYS A 639 21.41 -0.28 12.38
C LYS A 639 21.87 -1.29 11.34
N ARG A 640 20.96 -1.76 10.48
CA ARG A 640 21.27 -2.75 9.44
C ARG A 640 21.80 -2.09 8.17
N SER A 641 21.33 -0.89 7.82
CA SER A 641 21.92 -0.10 6.72
C SER A 641 23.40 0.23 6.97
N ALA A 642 23.78 0.51 8.23
CA ALA A 642 25.18 0.68 8.62
C ALA A 642 26.03 -0.59 8.40
N VAL A 643 25.50 -1.78 8.72
CA VAL A 643 26.19 -3.06 8.47
C VAL A 643 26.38 -3.28 6.97
N ILE A 644 25.35 -2.98 6.17
CA ILE A 644 25.39 -3.12 4.72
C ILE A 644 26.44 -2.18 4.12
N GLY A 645 26.39 -0.89 4.45
CA GLY A 645 27.37 0.09 3.98
C GLY A 645 28.80 -0.26 4.39
N PHE A 646 28.99 -0.75 5.63
CA PHE A 646 30.27 -1.29 6.09
C PHE A 646 30.78 -2.43 5.20
N ARG A 647 29.93 -3.43 4.90
CA ARG A 647 30.31 -4.57 4.05
C ARG A 647 30.64 -4.14 2.61
N CYS A 648 29.91 -3.18 2.06
CA CYS A 648 30.25 -2.57 0.76
C CYS A 648 31.61 -1.85 0.83
N GLY A 649 31.89 -1.13 1.92
CA GLY A 649 33.19 -0.52 2.19
C GLY A 649 34.32 -1.55 2.28
N VAL A 650 34.09 -2.71 2.89
CA VAL A 650 35.08 -3.81 2.94
C VAL A 650 35.40 -4.32 1.53
N ILE A 651 34.39 -4.54 0.68
CA ILE A 651 34.62 -4.94 -0.72
C ILE A 651 35.46 -3.90 -1.46
N TYR A 652 35.12 -2.62 -1.32
CA TYR A 652 35.93 -1.54 -1.87
C TYR A 652 37.37 -1.61 -1.35
N MET A 653 37.56 -1.77 -0.03
CA MET A 653 38.88 -1.83 0.61
C MET A 653 39.72 -2.99 0.08
N LEU A 654 39.13 -4.18 -0.08
CA LEU A 654 39.82 -5.35 -0.62
C LEU A 654 40.32 -5.09 -2.05
N LEU A 655 39.48 -4.50 -2.90
CA LEU A 655 39.84 -4.16 -4.28
C LEU A 655 40.87 -3.03 -4.37
N ALA A 656 40.80 -2.05 -3.47
CA ALA A 656 41.73 -0.92 -3.42
C ALA A 656 43.03 -1.22 -2.64
N GLY A 657 43.05 -2.29 -1.85
CA GLY A 657 44.12 -2.67 -0.93
C GLY A 657 44.27 -1.79 0.33
N LYS A 658 43.40 -0.79 0.54
CA LYS A 658 43.49 0.14 1.69
C LYS A 658 42.18 0.86 2.01
N GLU A 659 42.03 1.28 3.27
CA GLU A 659 40.93 2.15 3.74
C GLU A 659 41.15 3.62 3.31
N SER A 660 40.99 3.91 2.01
CA SER A 660 41.14 5.28 1.46
C SER A 660 39.98 6.21 1.87
N LYS A 661 40.11 7.53 1.64
CA LYS A 661 39.00 8.47 1.87
C LYS A 661 37.77 8.10 1.03
N SER A 662 37.98 7.80 -0.25
CA SER A 662 36.93 7.36 -1.17
C SER A 662 36.29 6.03 -0.76
N CYS A 663 37.02 5.13 -0.10
CA CYS A 663 36.46 3.92 0.50
C CYS A 663 35.46 4.25 1.62
N LEU A 664 35.80 5.18 2.51
CA LEU A 664 34.92 5.61 3.61
C LEU A 664 33.69 6.37 3.08
N GLU A 665 33.88 7.24 2.10
CA GLU A 665 32.80 7.96 1.40
C GLU A 665 31.87 6.97 0.71
N PHE A 666 32.40 6.00 -0.03
CA PHE A 666 31.61 4.95 -0.68
C PHE A 666 30.77 4.14 0.33
N ALA A 667 31.36 3.74 1.46
CA ALA A 667 30.64 3.01 2.52
C ALA A 667 29.46 3.82 3.09
N ARG A 668 29.66 5.13 3.30
CA ARG A 668 28.61 6.06 3.77
C ARG A 668 27.51 6.22 2.72
N THR A 669 27.88 6.47 1.47
CA THR A 669 26.91 6.57 0.35
C THR A 669 26.07 5.30 0.23
N MET A 670 26.68 4.12 0.34
CA MET A 670 25.94 2.85 0.31
C MET A 670 25.01 2.70 1.52
N ALA A 671 25.43 3.13 2.72
CA ALA A 671 24.60 3.10 3.93
C ALA A 671 23.40 4.05 3.81
N ASP A 672 23.62 5.28 3.36
CA ASP A 672 22.58 6.29 3.15
C ASP A 672 21.60 5.87 2.07
N TYR A 673 22.09 5.41 0.91
CA TYR A 673 21.25 4.89 -0.17
C TYR A 673 20.38 3.72 0.31
N THR A 674 20.99 2.77 1.02
CA THR A 674 20.28 1.61 1.55
C THR A 674 19.20 2.03 2.55
N LEU A 675 19.53 2.91 3.50
CA LEU A 675 18.57 3.41 4.48
C LEU A 675 17.41 4.13 3.80
N TYR A 676 17.71 5.01 2.85
CA TYR A 676 16.70 5.73 2.08
C TYR A 676 15.78 4.76 1.34
N MET A 677 16.32 3.79 0.61
CA MET A 677 15.52 2.85 -0.17
C MET A 677 14.69 1.91 0.72
N GLN A 678 15.21 1.50 1.89
CA GLN A 678 14.45 0.73 2.87
C GLN A 678 13.28 1.52 3.44
N ILE A 679 13.49 2.79 3.83
CA ILE A 679 12.43 3.68 4.31
C ILE A 679 11.40 3.92 3.20
N LYS A 680 11.85 4.25 1.97
CA LYS A 680 10.97 4.51 0.83
C LYS A 680 10.04 3.34 0.53
N ASN A 681 10.57 2.11 0.52
CA ASN A 681 9.80 0.93 0.11
C ASN A 681 9.02 0.28 1.25
N PHE A 682 9.53 0.32 2.48
CA PHE A 682 8.96 -0.43 3.61
C PHE A 682 8.49 0.45 4.78
N GLY A 683 8.91 1.71 4.83
CA GLY A 683 8.55 2.64 5.89
C GLY A 683 7.04 2.84 6.05
N PRO A 684 6.26 3.08 4.97
CA PRO A 684 4.80 3.23 5.08
C PRO A 684 4.11 1.99 5.67
N ILE A 685 4.65 0.79 5.46
CA ILE A 685 4.10 -0.47 5.99
C ILE A 685 4.34 -0.53 7.50
N LEU A 686 5.57 -0.26 7.94
CA LEU A 686 5.92 -0.25 9.36
C LEU A 686 5.20 0.86 10.15
N GLN A 687 5.03 2.04 9.53
CA GLN A 687 4.38 3.18 10.17
C GLN A 687 2.91 2.90 10.52
N ARG A 688 2.13 2.40 9.56
CA ARG A 688 0.72 2.03 9.79
C ARG A 688 0.57 1.00 10.90
N GLN A 689 1.49 0.04 10.96
CA GLN A 689 1.47 -0.97 12.02
C GLN A 689 1.73 -0.39 13.41
N TYR A 690 2.60 0.61 13.54
CA TYR A 690 2.80 1.29 14.83
C TYR A 690 1.58 2.07 15.27
N GLU A 691 0.87 2.70 14.33
CA GLU A 691 -0.40 3.39 14.61
C GLU A 691 -1.45 2.38 15.12
N HIS A 692 -1.56 1.20 14.50
CA HIS A 692 -2.44 0.12 14.98
C HIS A 692 -2.04 -0.42 16.38
N GLN A 693 -0.76 -0.66 16.64
CA GLN A 693 -0.30 -1.16 17.95
C GLN A 693 -0.50 -0.13 19.08
N GLN A 694 -0.34 1.16 18.80
CA GLN A 694 -0.61 2.23 19.78
C GLN A 694 -2.10 2.32 20.12
N TYR A 695 -2.97 2.15 19.12
CA TYR A 695 -4.42 2.12 19.32
C TYR A 695 -4.85 0.93 20.20
N ASP A 696 -4.31 -0.26 19.95
CA ASP A 696 -4.59 -1.46 20.77
C ASP A 696 -4.09 -1.30 22.23
N GLY A 697 -2.93 -0.67 22.44
CA GLY A 697 -2.38 -0.39 23.77
C GLY A 697 -3.25 0.57 24.58
N GLN A 698 -3.81 1.60 23.95
CA GLN A 698 -4.75 2.53 24.58
C GLN A 698 -6.08 1.85 24.94
N GLN A 699 -6.59 0.97 24.06
CA GLN A 699 -7.78 0.17 24.38
C GLN A 699 -7.56 -0.80 25.55
N LEU A 700 -6.39 -1.43 25.64
CA LEU A 700 -6.02 -2.29 26.78
C LEU A 700 -5.98 -1.50 28.10
N HIS A 701 -5.44 -0.28 28.09
CA HIS A 701 -5.43 0.59 29.27
C HIS A 701 -6.84 1.00 29.70
N ALA A 702 -7.71 1.38 28.75
CA ALA A 702 -9.11 1.71 29.03
C ALA A 702 -9.89 0.52 29.60
N ASN A 703 -9.64 -0.70 29.11
CA ASN A 703 -10.25 -1.92 29.65
C ASN A 703 -9.72 -2.26 31.07
N HIS A 704 -8.45 -1.98 31.35
CA HIS A 704 -7.88 -2.17 32.69
C HIS A 704 -8.50 -1.26 33.75
N VAL A 705 -8.73 0.01 33.42
CA VAL A 705 -9.41 0.96 34.33
C VAL A 705 -10.82 0.46 34.66
N ILE A 706 -11.58 0.07 33.64
CA ILE A 706 -12.94 -0.48 33.81
C ILE A 706 -12.91 -1.80 34.58
N PHE A 707 -11.92 -2.66 34.33
CA PHE A 707 -11.74 -3.89 35.09
C PHE A 707 -11.62 -3.58 36.58
N ASN A 708 -10.83 -2.58 36.98
CA ASN A 708 -10.63 -2.25 38.38
C ASN A 708 -11.90 -1.68 39.04
N GLU A 709 -12.67 -0.88 38.31
CA GLU A 709 -13.90 -0.25 38.81
C GLU A 709 -15.09 -1.22 38.92
N LEU A 710 -15.10 -2.32 38.16
CA LEU A 710 -16.17 -3.32 38.25
C LEU A 710 -16.27 -3.95 39.67
N PRO A 711 -17.45 -4.43 40.10
CA PRO A 711 -17.56 -5.18 41.34
C PRO A 711 -16.75 -6.49 41.32
N SER A 712 -16.48 -7.07 42.51
CA SER A 712 -15.79 -8.37 42.63
C SER A 712 -16.54 -9.51 41.93
N THR A 713 -17.86 -9.37 41.81
CA THR A 713 -18.76 -10.25 41.07
C THR A 713 -19.68 -9.36 40.24
N PHE A 714 -19.68 -9.54 38.92
CA PHE A 714 -20.38 -8.65 37.99
C PHE A 714 -21.03 -9.43 36.84
N VAL A 715 -22.04 -8.83 36.22
CA VAL A 715 -22.74 -9.36 35.03
C VAL A 715 -22.36 -8.57 33.78
N MET A 716 -22.70 -9.09 32.59
CA MET A 716 -22.39 -8.40 31.32
C MET A 716 -23.01 -6.99 31.25
N ALA A 717 -24.16 -6.78 31.89
CA ALA A 717 -24.81 -5.47 31.97
C ALA A 717 -23.97 -4.43 32.74
N ASP A 718 -23.23 -4.84 33.78
CA ASP A 718 -22.36 -3.94 34.53
C ASP A 718 -21.18 -3.47 33.67
N LEU A 719 -20.59 -4.39 32.90
CA LEU A 719 -19.54 -4.06 31.94
C LEU A 719 -20.07 -3.15 30.83
N ARG A 720 -21.30 -3.36 30.36
CA ARG A 720 -21.97 -2.48 29.39
C ARG A 720 -22.20 -1.07 29.95
N ALA A 721 -22.65 -0.96 31.18
CA ALA A 721 -22.90 0.33 31.82
C ALA A 721 -21.63 1.18 31.94
N MET A 722 -20.48 0.55 32.20
CA MET A 722 -19.18 1.23 32.30
C MET A 722 -18.57 1.57 30.93
N LYS A 723 -18.90 0.81 29.89
CA LYS A 723 -18.37 0.99 28.54
C LYS A 723 -19.18 1.96 27.69
N GLY A 724 -20.49 2.04 27.92
CA GLY A 724 -21.43 2.77 27.08
C GLY A 724 -22.30 1.83 26.24
N SER A 725 -23.53 2.27 25.96
CA SER A 725 -24.55 1.52 25.22
C SER A 725 -24.21 1.29 23.75
N GLU A 726 -23.24 2.02 23.21
CA GLU A 726 -22.71 1.94 21.85
C GLU A 726 -21.81 0.71 21.61
N TYR A 727 -21.37 0.03 22.67
CA TYR A 727 -20.57 -1.19 22.55
C TYR A 727 -21.45 -2.42 22.33
N SER A 728 -21.25 -3.08 21.18
CA SER A 728 -21.96 -4.31 20.82
C SER A 728 -21.70 -5.45 21.81
N ASP A 729 -22.65 -6.38 21.93
CA ASP A 729 -22.52 -7.60 22.73
C ASP A 729 -21.23 -8.37 22.40
N GLY A 730 -20.87 -8.45 21.11
CA GLY A 730 -19.64 -9.11 20.66
C GLY A 730 -18.37 -8.46 21.22
N ALA A 731 -18.33 -7.12 21.35
CA ALA A 731 -17.21 -6.41 21.93
C ALA A 731 -17.07 -6.71 23.43
N LEU A 732 -18.18 -6.76 24.17
CA LEU A 732 -18.18 -7.08 25.60
C LEU A 732 -17.81 -8.55 25.86
N TYR A 733 -18.33 -9.48 25.05
CA TYR A 733 -17.91 -10.89 25.09
C TYR A 733 -16.42 -11.07 24.83
N SER A 734 -15.83 -10.29 23.93
CA SER A 734 -14.39 -10.33 23.65
C SER A 734 -13.56 -9.87 24.85
N ILE A 735 -14.01 -8.84 25.58
CA ILE A 735 -13.36 -8.37 26.83
C ILE A 735 -13.42 -9.48 27.89
N ILE A 736 -14.60 -10.06 28.12
CA ILE A 736 -14.78 -11.17 29.06
C ILE A 736 -13.93 -12.38 28.70
N HIS A 737 -13.91 -12.77 27.42
CA HIS A 737 -13.11 -13.90 26.95
C HIS A 737 -11.62 -13.68 27.22
N ARG A 738 -11.12 -12.46 26.96
CA ARG A 738 -9.72 -12.08 27.23
C ARG A 738 -9.39 -12.14 28.72
N TRP A 739 -10.21 -11.51 29.58
CA TRP A 739 -10.01 -11.56 31.03
C TRP A 739 -10.11 -12.99 31.59
N THR A 740 -10.93 -13.85 30.98
CA THR A 740 -11.02 -15.27 31.35
C THR A 740 -9.76 -16.03 30.93
N LYS A 741 -9.28 -15.83 29.70
CA LYS A 741 -8.05 -16.46 29.16
C LYS A 741 -6.80 -16.04 29.94
N GLU A 742 -6.74 -14.78 30.37
CA GLU A 742 -5.64 -14.23 31.16
C GLU A 742 -5.74 -14.53 32.66
N GLY A 743 -6.82 -15.22 33.08
CA GLY A 743 -7.03 -15.64 34.46
C GLY A 743 -7.30 -14.47 35.42
N TRP A 744 -7.96 -13.41 34.95
CA TRP A 744 -8.39 -12.27 35.79
C TRP A 744 -9.79 -12.46 36.34
N ILE A 745 -10.64 -13.19 35.60
CA ILE A 745 -12.00 -13.56 36.01
C ILE A 745 -12.25 -15.06 35.83
N GLU A 746 -13.15 -15.60 36.64
CA GLU A 746 -13.75 -16.92 36.49
C GLU A 746 -15.27 -16.80 36.29
N LYS A 747 -15.87 -17.77 35.60
CA LYS A 747 -17.32 -17.80 35.40
C LYS A 747 -17.99 -18.44 36.62
N ALA A 748 -18.68 -17.63 37.43
CA ALA A 748 -19.33 -18.09 38.66
C ALA A 748 -20.66 -18.82 38.39
N ASN A 749 -21.42 -18.39 37.37
CA ASN A 749 -22.64 -19.06 36.89
C ASN A 749 -22.93 -18.68 35.42
N LYS A 750 -24.10 -19.03 34.85
CA LYS A 750 -24.39 -18.82 33.41
C LYS A 750 -24.22 -17.36 32.94
N THR A 751 -24.49 -16.38 33.80
CA THR A 751 -24.56 -14.94 33.46
C THR A 751 -23.63 -14.05 34.30
N THR A 752 -22.93 -14.61 35.30
CA THR A 752 -22.14 -13.87 36.29
C THR A 752 -20.67 -14.27 36.26
N TYR A 753 -19.81 -13.26 36.35
CA TYR A 753 -18.35 -13.38 36.35
C TYR A 753 -17.81 -12.90 37.70
N LYS A 754 -16.71 -13.52 38.15
CA LYS A 754 -16.06 -13.19 39.42
C LYS A 754 -14.59 -12.91 39.19
N LYS A 755 -14.07 -11.84 39.78
CA LYS A 755 -12.65 -11.49 39.74
C LYS A 755 -11.85 -12.46 40.60
N ILE A 756 -10.79 -13.03 40.03
CA ILE A 756 -9.88 -13.98 40.69
C ILE A 756 -8.48 -13.42 40.92
N LYS A 757 -8.18 -12.26 40.32
CA LYS A 757 -6.91 -11.56 40.48
C LYS A 757 -7.19 -10.09 40.81
N ALA A 758 -6.56 -9.57 41.86
CA ALA A 758 -6.38 -8.14 42.02
C ALA A 758 -5.23 -7.73 41.11
N VAL A 759 -5.46 -6.74 40.24
CA VAL A 759 -4.43 -6.15 39.38
C VAL A 759 -3.97 -4.84 40.00
#